data_AF-A0AA35J0L0-F1
#
_entry.id   AF-A0AA35J0L0-F1
#
_cell.length_a   1.000
_cell.length_b   1.000
_cell.length_c   1.000
_cell.angle_alpha   90.00
_cell.angle_beta   90.00
_cell.angle_gamma   90.00
#
_symmetry.space_group_name_H-M   'P 1'
#
loop_
_entity.id
_entity.type
_entity.pdbx_description
1 polymer ?
#
loop_
_entity_poly.entity_id
_entity_poly.type
_entity_poly.pdbx_seq_one_letter_code
_entity_poly.pdbx_strand_id
1 'polypeptide(L)'
;MSKSNSLVALPIFQASLSASQSPSYIFSSHNGTRVVFIQDNIIRWCNSLTESSYQSLDFSRHLILDDTFRVISSASGDLLGFFNVQEIFVMEVPWGYNNIEEASVQDAFQLFHYSVGQVENGSRSLIKKVLFHPKSYHDSCIVVLKEDDTITMFDILNQQHKPIVLNKRSNSFGLDARVNDITDLAFSRDGLTLYCLNTTEGGDVFAFYPLLPPVLLLGEKDLGWILNKSLVMYESLDSTTDITVKRNIIKQLQLVSKLHENLDSQLGKVEIDEEYRLVKMQGPFTINPFPDELYEYTAANITTIPIDNMQNEIVCVGFDDGSLNLLFQDLEMSMSWDVDNYVHNNSLVLIERIKIQETDIKSLKTLPEELGKLYVFSENSVHQLDSTNWSAILSRCIEESDLNALGDVKFESKLENIVTIEHPSNLAYISWNDTSNLVLTARGKLTFQNISNDKELQTTKFDANNKSDRIDAGKHYEMSFTQPINEILSLNESFQKACISPCEKIIPPAYRQMPLKNEASENQLEIFTGISKEFLQKIIKAQSLGFSIYNRIQEQQFELTRQLQATSKIISKDADLQEKLGAQNKKWDAQVSRQVKLMERFKKLTENLSQIAESKKLREKNINRGEMKWFKEIRNQILQFNNFVRSQKSLQQDLSYMKKELTRIEAETIKTDEKTQNEWDELRKMLEEDSKIIKECNEELMHVSQQLTTNTQSKN
;
A
#
# COMPACT_ATOMS: atom_id res chain seq x y z
N MET A 1 23.43 -28.72 2.00
CA MET A 1 22.50 -29.72 1.43
C MET A 1 21.11 -29.15 1.52
N SER A 2 20.64 -28.54 0.43
CA SER A 2 19.36 -27.84 0.34
C SER A 2 18.20 -28.83 0.42
N LYS A 3 17.17 -28.52 1.22
CA LYS A 3 15.86 -29.18 1.08
C LYS A 3 15.44 -28.98 -0.38
N SER A 4 15.30 -30.07 -1.14
CA SER A 4 14.78 -30.02 -2.50
C SER A 4 13.40 -29.37 -2.48
N ASN A 5 13.31 -28.12 -2.91
CA ASN A 5 12.05 -27.40 -3.06
C ASN A 5 11.17 -28.17 -4.04
N SER A 6 10.02 -28.68 -3.60
CA SER A 6 9.06 -29.42 -4.42
C SER A 6 8.54 -28.63 -5.63
N LEU A 7 8.65 -27.29 -5.59
CA LEU A 7 8.22 -26.38 -6.65
C LEU A 7 9.03 -26.55 -7.94
N VAL A 8 10.35 -26.67 -7.86
CA VAL A 8 11.23 -26.81 -9.04
C VAL A 8 10.96 -28.12 -9.78
N ALA A 9 10.46 -29.13 -9.05
CA ALA A 9 10.14 -30.44 -9.61
C ALA A 9 8.75 -30.52 -10.25
N LEU A 10 7.95 -29.43 -10.25
CA LEU A 10 6.60 -29.45 -10.81
C LEU A 10 6.62 -29.84 -12.30
N PRO A 11 5.73 -30.75 -12.75
CA PRO A 11 5.75 -31.25 -14.12
C PRO A 11 5.62 -30.16 -15.19
N ILE A 12 4.94 -29.04 -14.89
CA ILE A 12 4.79 -27.91 -15.83
C ILE A 12 6.14 -27.31 -16.26
N PHE A 13 7.13 -27.29 -15.34
CA PHE A 13 8.46 -26.72 -15.55
C PHE A 13 9.48 -27.72 -16.09
N GLN A 14 9.11 -29.00 -16.23
CA GLN A 14 10.00 -30.00 -16.78
C GLN A 14 10.10 -29.82 -18.31
N ALA A 15 11.31 -29.51 -18.76
CA ALA A 15 11.61 -29.22 -20.16
C ALA A 15 11.62 -30.50 -21.02
N SER A 16 11.18 -30.37 -22.26
CA SER A 16 11.40 -31.33 -23.35
C SER A 16 12.89 -31.39 -23.73
N LEU A 17 13.37 -32.51 -24.28
CA LEU A 17 14.78 -32.70 -24.71
C LEU A 17 15.26 -31.65 -25.76
N SER A 18 14.36 -30.90 -26.39
CA SER A 18 14.58 -29.84 -27.39
C SER A 18 14.80 -28.43 -26.82
N ALA A 19 14.68 -28.27 -25.50
CA ALA A 19 14.55 -26.98 -24.79
C ALA A 19 15.73 -26.00 -24.88
N SER A 20 16.84 -26.34 -25.52
CA SER A 20 18.04 -25.50 -25.51
C SER A 20 18.01 -24.33 -26.51
N GLN A 21 17.01 -24.26 -27.41
CA GLN A 21 17.00 -23.28 -28.52
C GLN A 21 15.76 -22.37 -28.58
N SER A 22 14.65 -22.70 -27.94
CA SER A 22 13.41 -21.90 -28.01
C SER A 22 13.32 -20.89 -26.86
N PRO A 23 12.79 -19.66 -27.11
CA PRO A 23 12.52 -18.72 -26.04
C PRO A 23 11.42 -19.27 -25.13
N SER A 24 11.59 -19.07 -23.81
CA SER A 24 10.61 -19.48 -22.80
C SER A 24 10.09 -18.28 -22.03
N TYR A 25 8.79 -18.34 -21.72
CA TYR A 25 8.07 -17.29 -21.00
C TYR A 25 7.25 -17.91 -19.88
N ILE A 26 7.17 -17.21 -18.76
CA ILE A 26 6.34 -17.58 -17.63
C ILE A 26 5.48 -16.39 -17.20
N PHE A 27 4.21 -16.67 -16.89
CA PHE A 27 3.28 -15.69 -16.35
C PHE A 27 2.51 -16.30 -15.19
N SER A 28 2.03 -15.43 -14.32
CA SER A 28 1.21 -15.78 -13.17
C SER A 28 -0.01 -14.88 -13.12
N SER A 29 -1.12 -15.40 -12.59
CA SER A 29 -2.29 -14.58 -12.29
C SER A 29 -2.99 -15.04 -11.01
N HIS A 30 -3.99 -14.26 -10.57
CA HIS A 30 -4.77 -14.53 -9.36
C HIS A 30 -3.87 -14.70 -8.12
N ASN A 31 -3.00 -13.73 -7.86
CA ASN A 31 -2.07 -13.74 -6.72
C ASN A 31 -1.11 -14.94 -6.75
N GLY A 32 -0.59 -15.24 -7.95
CA GLY A 32 0.36 -16.33 -8.18
C GLY A 32 -0.21 -17.76 -8.08
N THR A 33 -1.53 -17.93 -8.16
CA THR A 33 -2.17 -19.26 -8.07
C THR A 33 -2.31 -19.94 -9.43
N ARG A 34 -2.56 -19.16 -10.48
CA ARG A 34 -2.58 -19.62 -11.87
C ARG A 34 -1.21 -19.39 -12.48
N VAL A 35 -0.68 -20.40 -13.15
CA VAL A 35 0.63 -20.34 -13.81
C VAL A 35 0.47 -20.70 -15.28
N VAL A 36 1.07 -19.90 -16.14
CA VAL A 36 1.16 -20.13 -17.58
C VAL A 36 2.63 -20.18 -17.96
N PHE A 37 3.03 -21.25 -18.65
CA PHE A 37 4.40 -21.47 -19.10
C PHE A 37 4.41 -21.76 -20.59
N ILE A 38 5.21 -21.03 -21.34
CA ILE A 38 5.30 -21.12 -22.80
C ILE A 38 6.69 -21.61 -23.16
N GLN A 39 6.76 -22.71 -23.90
CA GLN A 39 7.99 -23.30 -24.39
C GLN A 39 7.69 -24.15 -25.64
N ASP A 40 8.60 -24.14 -26.63
CA ASP A 40 8.49 -24.96 -27.84
C ASP A 40 7.13 -24.77 -28.57
N ASN A 41 6.61 -23.55 -28.64
CA ASN A 41 5.29 -23.21 -29.21
C ASN A 41 4.09 -23.93 -28.55
N ILE A 42 4.24 -24.28 -27.27
CA ILE A 42 3.19 -24.90 -26.47
C ILE A 42 2.89 -24.00 -25.27
N ILE A 43 1.62 -23.65 -25.08
CA ILE A 43 1.12 -23.02 -23.85
C ILE A 43 0.82 -24.15 -22.88
N ARG A 44 1.45 -24.14 -21.71
CA ARG A 44 1.12 -25.00 -20.58
C ARG A 44 0.46 -24.15 -19.50
N TRP A 45 -0.64 -24.60 -18.94
CA TRP A 45 -1.29 -23.91 -17.83
C TRP A 45 -1.62 -24.87 -16.70
N CYS A 46 -1.65 -24.34 -15.48
CA CYS A 46 -2.03 -25.07 -14.29
C CYS A 46 -2.59 -24.10 -13.27
N ASN A 47 -3.65 -24.53 -12.57
CA ASN A 47 -4.10 -23.86 -11.36
C ASN A 47 -3.65 -24.65 -10.12
N SER A 48 -2.77 -24.05 -9.32
CA SER A 48 -2.15 -24.69 -8.16
C SER A 48 -3.15 -25.13 -7.09
N LEU A 49 -4.35 -24.52 -7.06
CA LEU A 49 -5.39 -24.80 -6.07
C LEU A 49 -6.33 -25.93 -6.49
N THR A 50 -6.61 -26.07 -7.79
CA THR A 50 -7.69 -26.94 -8.28
C THR A 50 -7.19 -28.16 -9.06
N GLU A 51 -6.03 -28.08 -9.68
CA GLU A 51 -5.55 -29.10 -10.62
C GLU A 51 -4.37 -29.89 -10.05
N SER A 52 -4.39 -31.21 -10.28
CA SER A 52 -3.29 -32.11 -9.87
C SER A 52 -2.22 -32.28 -10.96
N SER A 53 -2.51 -31.88 -12.19
CA SER A 53 -1.64 -31.95 -13.37
C SER A 53 -1.82 -30.70 -14.23
N TYR A 54 -0.78 -30.30 -14.96
CA TYR A 54 -0.90 -29.22 -15.94
C TYR A 54 -1.61 -29.70 -17.21
N GLN A 55 -2.16 -28.76 -17.95
CA GLN A 55 -2.73 -28.95 -19.28
C GLN A 55 -1.88 -28.21 -20.32
N SER A 56 -2.01 -28.56 -21.60
CA SER A 56 -1.23 -27.95 -22.67
C SER A 56 -1.99 -27.78 -23.98
N LEU A 57 -1.58 -26.77 -24.75
CA LEU A 57 -2.10 -26.43 -26.08
C LEU A 57 -0.91 -26.11 -27.00
N ASP A 58 -0.77 -26.88 -28.08
CA ASP A 58 0.19 -26.59 -29.15
C ASP A 58 -0.43 -25.59 -30.12
N PHE A 59 0.24 -24.45 -30.31
CA PHE A 59 -0.19 -23.38 -31.20
C PHE A 59 0.72 -23.22 -32.44
N SER A 60 1.61 -24.19 -32.68
CA SER A 60 2.56 -24.20 -33.82
C SER A 60 1.88 -24.09 -35.19
N ARG A 61 0.58 -24.42 -35.29
CA ARG A 61 -0.21 -24.27 -36.52
C ARG A 61 -0.39 -22.80 -36.91
N HIS A 62 -0.43 -21.91 -35.93
CA HIS A 62 -0.77 -20.49 -36.13
C HIS A 62 0.46 -19.62 -36.05
N LEU A 63 1.36 -19.95 -35.12
CA LEU A 63 2.52 -19.13 -34.81
C LEU A 63 3.70 -20.03 -34.45
N ILE A 64 4.85 -19.71 -35.05
CA ILE A 64 6.15 -20.29 -34.69
C ILE A 64 6.96 -19.17 -34.04
N LEU A 65 7.20 -19.28 -32.73
CA LEU A 65 8.00 -18.32 -31.98
C LEU A 65 9.46 -18.40 -32.39
N ASP A 66 10.01 -17.24 -32.72
CA ASP A 66 11.44 -16.99 -32.82
C ASP A 66 11.88 -15.97 -31.74
N ASP A 67 13.15 -15.61 -31.76
CA ASP A 67 13.74 -14.64 -30.81
C ASP A 67 13.22 -13.20 -30.98
N THR A 68 12.48 -12.90 -32.05
CA THR A 68 11.94 -11.55 -32.31
C THR A 68 10.60 -11.31 -31.62
N PHE A 69 9.89 -12.38 -31.27
CA PHE A 69 8.61 -12.28 -30.59
C PHE A 69 8.78 -11.91 -29.13
N ARG A 70 7.98 -10.94 -28.68
CA ARG A 70 7.73 -10.63 -27.28
C ARG A 70 6.36 -11.19 -26.91
N VAL A 71 6.25 -11.64 -25.67
CA VAL A 71 5.00 -12.19 -25.13
C VAL A 71 4.60 -11.42 -23.88
N ILE A 72 3.33 -11.06 -23.80
CA ILE A 72 2.71 -10.38 -22.66
C ILE A 72 1.46 -11.14 -22.24
N SER A 73 1.14 -11.11 -20.94
CA SER A 73 -0.11 -11.63 -20.40
C SER A 73 -1.01 -10.47 -20.00
N SER A 74 -2.32 -10.62 -20.17
CA SER A 74 -3.27 -9.71 -19.55
C SER A 74 -3.24 -9.83 -18.02
N ALA A 75 -3.73 -8.81 -17.31
CA ALA A 75 -3.70 -8.77 -15.84
C ALA A 75 -4.59 -9.86 -15.20
N SER A 76 -5.68 -10.27 -15.87
CA SER A 76 -6.50 -11.41 -15.45
C SER A 76 -5.75 -12.75 -15.62
N GLY A 77 -4.80 -12.81 -16.55
CA GLY A 77 -4.15 -14.03 -17.03
C GLY A 77 -5.02 -14.89 -17.95
N ASP A 78 -6.11 -14.35 -18.47
CA ASP A 78 -7.00 -15.05 -19.40
C ASP A 78 -6.53 -14.91 -20.85
N LEU A 79 -5.79 -13.85 -21.22
CA LEU A 79 -5.27 -13.64 -22.57
C LEU A 79 -3.74 -13.53 -22.60
N LEU A 80 -3.15 -14.04 -23.69
CA LEU A 80 -1.75 -13.88 -24.05
C LEU A 80 -1.63 -13.11 -25.37
N GLY A 81 -0.80 -12.08 -25.38
CA GLY A 81 -0.43 -11.32 -26.58
C GLY A 81 0.97 -11.70 -27.04
N PHE A 82 1.09 -12.17 -28.27
CA PHE A 82 2.36 -12.44 -28.96
C PHE A 82 2.55 -11.39 -30.03
N PHE A 83 3.68 -10.69 -30.03
CA PHE A 83 3.93 -9.68 -31.05
C PHE A 83 5.40 -9.60 -31.44
N ASN A 84 5.64 -9.22 -32.68
CA ASN A 84 6.95 -8.78 -33.17
C ASN A 84 6.75 -7.42 -33.88
N VAL A 85 7.73 -6.99 -34.68
CA VAL A 85 7.66 -5.71 -35.39
C VAL A 85 6.64 -5.68 -36.53
N GLN A 86 6.10 -6.82 -36.97
CA GLN A 86 5.23 -6.96 -38.14
C GLN A 86 3.81 -7.41 -37.82
N GLU A 87 3.61 -8.19 -36.76
CA GLU A 87 2.32 -8.80 -36.46
C GLU A 87 2.05 -9.00 -34.96
N ILE A 88 0.76 -9.16 -34.65
CA ILE A 88 0.22 -9.36 -33.31
C ILE A 88 -0.75 -10.54 -33.38
N PHE A 89 -0.62 -11.47 -32.42
CA PHE A 89 -1.58 -12.53 -32.16
C PHE A 89 -2.06 -12.43 -30.72
N VAL A 90 -3.36 -12.61 -30.49
CA VAL A 90 -3.92 -12.74 -29.15
C VAL A 90 -4.58 -14.11 -29.02
N MET A 91 -4.14 -14.87 -28.02
CA MET A 91 -4.67 -16.19 -27.72
C MET A 91 -5.31 -16.20 -26.33
N GLU A 92 -6.43 -16.90 -26.19
CA GLU A 92 -7.05 -17.16 -24.90
C GLU A 92 -6.39 -18.36 -24.22
N VAL A 93 -6.08 -18.23 -22.93
CA VAL A 93 -5.60 -19.34 -22.11
C VAL A 93 -6.80 -20.26 -21.81
N PRO A 94 -6.76 -21.56 -22.16
CA PRO A 94 -7.91 -22.46 -22.03
C PRO A 94 -8.22 -22.90 -20.58
N TRP A 95 -8.45 -21.95 -19.68
CA TRP A 95 -8.80 -22.24 -18.29
C TRP A 95 -10.06 -23.11 -18.20
N GLY A 96 -9.99 -24.22 -17.47
CA GLY A 96 -11.10 -25.16 -17.30
C GLY A 96 -11.28 -26.18 -18.42
N TYR A 97 -10.51 -26.10 -19.51
CA TYR A 97 -10.49 -27.11 -20.57
C TYR A 97 -9.43 -28.18 -20.29
N ASN A 98 -9.75 -29.44 -20.62
CA ASN A 98 -8.84 -30.57 -20.52
C ASN A 98 -8.75 -31.30 -21.87
N ASN A 99 -7.57 -31.82 -22.22
CA ASN A 99 -7.33 -32.64 -23.43
C ASN A 99 -7.77 -31.98 -24.77
N ILE A 100 -7.13 -30.87 -25.14
CA ILE A 100 -7.45 -30.10 -26.36
C ILE A 100 -6.72 -30.72 -27.58
N GLU A 101 -7.29 -31.77 -28.16
CA GLU A 101 -6.72 -32.47 -29.32
C GLU A 101 -7.36 -32.05 -30.67
N GLU A 102 -8.62 -31.61 -30.66
CA GLU A 102 -9.34 -31.28 -31.89
C GLU A 102 -8.86 -29.96 -32.51
N ALA A 103 -8.47 -30.02 -33.78
CA ALA A 103 -7.96 -28.87 -34.54
C ALA A 103 -8.88 -27.65 -34.51
N SER A 104 -10.19 -27.84 -34.67
CA SER A 104 -11.19 -26.76 -34.65
C SER A 104 -11.32 -26.08 -33.29
N VAL A 105 -11.08 -26.81 -32.20
CA VAL A 105 -11.11 -26.26 -30.84
C VAL A 105 -9.83 -25.46 -30.57
N GLN A 106 -8.69 -25.93 -31.07
CA GLN A 106 -7.41 -25.19 -31.00
C GLN A 106 -7.51 -23.84 -31.71
N ASP A 107 -8.08 -23.84 -32.92
CA ASP A 107 -8.24 -22.62 -33.73
C ASP A 107 -9.16 -21.59 -33.05
N ALA A 108 -10.13 -22.05 -32.23
CA ALA A 108 -11.05 -21.17 -31.51
C ALA A 108 -10.38 -20.32 -30.41
N PHE A 109 -9.23 -20.76 -29.89
CA PHE A 109 -8.47 -19.99 -28.88
C PHE A 109 -7.64 -18.87 -29.49
N GLN A 110 -7.48 -18.81 -30.83
CA GLN A 110 -6.89 -17.65 -31.50
C GLN A 110 -7.98 -16.59 -31.72
N LEU A 111 -8.03 -15.61 -30.83
CA LEU A 111 -9.08 -14.58 -30.86
C LEU A 111 -8.80 -13.47 -31.89
N PHE A 112 -7.53 -13.10 -32.07
CA PHE A 112 -7.17 -11.94 -32.88
C PHE A 112 -5.83 -12.13 -33.59
N HIS A 113 -5.77 -11.61 -34.81
CA HIS A 113 -4.55 -11.49 -35.60
C HIS A 113 -4.53 -10.15 -36.33
N TYR A 114 -3.41 -9.46 -36.24
CA TYR A 114 -3.13 -8.24 -36.98
C TYR A 114 -1.77 -8.34 -37.64
N SER A 115 -1.69 -8.02 -38.93
CA SER A 115 -0.43 -7.94 -39.67
C SER A 115 -0.32 -6.57 -40.37
N VAL A 116 0.81 -5.90 -40.18
CA VAL A 116 1.11 -4.59 -40.80
C VAL A 116 1.00 -4.65 -42.32
N GLY A 117 1.28 -5.81 -42.93
CA GLY A 117 1.21 -6.02 -44.38
C GLY A 117 -0.20 -6.02 -44.98
N GLN A 118 -1.25 -6.26 -44.18
CA GLN A 118 -2.63 -6.38 -44.65
C GLN A 118 -3.38 -5.04 -44.72
N VAL A 119 -2.75 -3.92 -44.33
CA VAL A 119 -3.40 -2.60 -44.37
C VAL A 119 -3.32 -2.03 -45.79
N GLU A 120 -4.44 -2.06 -46.52
CA GLU A 120 -4.52 -1.63 -47.93
C GLU A 120 -4.39 -0.11 -48.14
N ASN A 121 -4.58 0.74 -47.11
CA ASN A 121 -4.68 2.21 -47.27
C ASN A 121 -4.08 3.07 -46.15
N GLY A 122 -3.05 2.60 -45.41
CA GLY A 122 -2.45 3.33 -44.27
C GLY A 122 -0.93 3.39 -44.29
N SER A 123 -0.34 4.24 -43.43
CA SER A 123 1.10 4.23 -43.16
C SER A 123 1.51 2.84 -42.64
N ARG A 124 2.37 2.15 -43.38
CA ARG A 124 2.94 0.85 -43.00
C ARG A 124 4.04 1.05 -41.97
N SER A 125 3.64 1.49 -40.77
CA SER A 125 4.55 1.66 -39.64
C SER A 125 4.67 0.35 -38.87
N LEU A 126 5.90 -0.03 -38.52
CA LEU A 126 6.20 -1.23 -37.75
C LEU A 126 5.73 -1.10 -36.30
N ILE A 127 5.50 -2.23 -35.63
CA ILE A 127 5.09 -2.28 -34.23
C ILE A 127 6.33 -2.13 -33.34
N LYS A 128 6.24 -1.23 -32.35
CA LYS A 128 7.30 -0.98 -31.37
C LYS A 128 6.99 -1.62 -30.01
N LYS A 129 5.77 -1.43 -29.50
CA LYS A 129 5.32 -1.99 -28.21
C LYS A 129 3.82 -2.29 -28.24
N VAL A 130 3.41 -3.32 -27.53
CA VAL A 130 2.00 -3.68 -27.30
C VAL A 130 1.74 -3.78 -25.80
N LEU A 131 0.59 -3.30 -25.35
CA LEU A 131 0.10 -3.38 -23.98
C LEU A 131 -1.37 -3.81 -23.97
N PHE A 132 -1.80 -4.55 -22.97
CA PHE A 132 -3.24 -4.69 -22.68
C PHE A 132 -3.74 -3.45 -21.94
N HIS A 133 -4.94 -2.98 -22.28
CA HIS A 133 -5.57 -1.91 -21.53
C HIS A 133 -6.05 -2.44 -20.16
N PRO A 134 -5.56 -1.91 -19.02
CA PRO A 134 -5.73 -2.52 -17.70
C PRO A 134 -7.18 -2.56 -17.20
N LYS A 135 -8.02 -1.63 -17.68
CA LYS A 135 -9.45 -1.53 -17.35
C LYS A 135 -10.36 -1.90 -18.53
N SER A 136 -9.89 -2.70 -19.49
CA SER A 136 -10.79 -3.19 -20.55
C SER A 136 -11.59 -4.40 -20.06
N TYR A 137 -12.91 -4.38 -20.27
CA TYR A 137 -13.76 -5.51 -19.88
C TYR A 137 -13.37 -6.75 -20.69
N HIS A 138 -13.11 -7.87 -20.00
CA HIS A 138 -12.54 -9.10 -20.58
C HIS A 138 -11.22 -8.91 -21.35
N ASP A 139 -10.38 -7.95 -20.96
CA ASP A 139 -9.11 -7.67 -21.64
C ASP A 139 -9.25 -7.42 -23.16
N SER A 140 -10.44 -6.96 -23.57
CA SER A 140 -10.84 -6.83 -24.97
C SER A 140 -10.07 -5.77 -25.74
N CYS A 141 -9.26 -4.93 -25.09
CA CYS A 141 -8.57 -3.83 -25.75
C CYS A 141 -7.04 -3.94 -25.59
N ILE A 142 -6.34 -3.88 -26.72
CA ILE A 142 -4.88 -3.71 -26.76
C ILE A 142 -4.50 -2.34 -27.29
N VAL A 143 -3.42 -1.80 -26.75
CA VAL A 143 -2.80 -0.55 -27.16
C VAL A 143 -1.47 -0.85 -27.84
N VAL A 144 -1.32 -0.36 -29.06
CA VAL A 144 -0.18 -0.63 -29.94
C VAL A 144 0.53 0.67 -30.26
N LEU A 145 1.78 0.80 -29.80
CA LEU A 145 2.71 1.83 -30.25
C LEU A 145 3.41 1.36 -31.52
N LYS A 146 3.47 2.24 -32.51
CA LYS A 146 4.19 2.02 -33.77
C LYS A 146 5.42 2.91 -33.87
N GLU A 147 6.34 2.57 -34.77
CA GLU A 147 7.58 3.33 -35.05
C GLU A 147 7.34 4.75 -35.61
N ASP A 148 6.09 5.12 -35.89
CA ASP A 148 5.71 6.48 -36.31
C ASP A 148 5.06 7.29 -35.18
N ASP A 149 5.27 6.84 -33.94
CA ASP A 149 4.71 7.34 -32.69
C ASP A 149 3.17 7.33 -32.64
N THR A 150 2.52 6.67 -33.60
CA THR A 150 1.08 6.50 -33.56
C THR A 150 0.70 5.45 -32.53
N ILE A 151 -0.33 5.74 -31.76
CA ILE A 151 -0.85 4.83 -30.73
C ILE A 151 -2.22 4.36 -31.19
N THR A 152 -2.36 3.06 -31.40
CA THR A 152 -3.60 2.46 -31.93
C THR A 152 -4.24 1.56 -30.89
N MET A 153 -5.53 1.73 -30.64
CA MET A 153 -6.33 0.85 -29.81
C MET A 153 -7.14 -0.10 -30.69
N PHE A 154 -6.97 -1.41 -30.49
CA PHE A 154 -7.76 -2.45 -31.15
C PHE A 154 -8.70 -3.12 -30.17
N ASP A 155 -9.94 -3.36 -30.60
CA ASP A 155 -10.87 -4.26 -29.93
C ASP A 155 -10.64 -5.68 -30.47
N ILE A 156 -10.16 -6.55 -29.59
CA ILE A 156 -9.80 -7.95 -29.86
C ILE A 156 -11.06 -8.77 -30.14
N LEU A 157 -12.13 -8.52 -29.38
CA LEU A 157 -13.34 -9.35 -29.42
C LEU A 157 -14.32 -8.89 -30.51
N ASN A 158 -14.18 -7.65 -31.00
CA ASN A 158 -15.06 -7.10 -32.02
C ASN A 158 -14.30 -6.49 -33.20
N GLN A 159 -14.01 -7.33 -34.21
CA GLN A 159 -13.33 -6.91 -35.44
C GLN A 159 -14.15 -5.93 -36.31
N GLN A 160 -15.44 -5.72 -36.04
CA GLN A 160 -16.24 -4.71 -36.73
C GLN A 160 -15.93 -3.30 -36.24
N HIS A 161 -15.40 -3.15 -35.02
CA HIS A 161 -14.98 -1.86 -34.50
C HIS A 161 -13.71 -1.41 -35.22
N LYS A 162 -13.78 -0.23 -35.83
CA LYS A 162 -12.59 0.39 -36.41
C LYS A 162 -11.60 0.73 -35.28
N PRO A 163 -10.30 0.47 -35.48
CA PRO A 163 -9.30 0.82 -34.48
C PRO A 163 -9.25 2.34 -34.29
N ILE A 164 -9.12 2.77 -33.04
CA ILE A 164 -8.90 4.18 -32.71
C ILE A 164 -7.41 4.46 -32.84
N VAL A 165 -7.07 5.52 -33.56
CA VAL A 165 -5.67 5.97 -33.72
C VAL A 165 -5.51 7.33 -33.05
N LEU A 166 -4.60 7.42 -32.10
CA LEU A 166 -4.20 8.63 -31.38
C LEU A 166 -2.79 9.05 -31.84
N ASN A 167 -2.38 10.27 -31.45
CA ASN A 167 -1.10 10.86 -31.84
C ASN A 167 -0.84 10.84 -33.37
N LYS A 168 -1.88 11.06 -34.16
CA LYS A 168 -1.82 11.00 -35.63
C LYS A 168 -0.78 11.99 -36.16
N ARG A 169 -0.11 11.62 -37.24
CA ARG A 169 0.76 12.54 -38.00
C ARG A 169 -0.07 13.73 -38.47
N SER A 170 0.39 14.94 -38.15
CA SER A 170 -0.12 16.17 -38.74
C SER A 170 0.70 16.50 -40.00
N ASN A 171 0.08 17.22 -40.94
CA ASN A 171 0.79 17.76 -42.12
C ASN A 171 1.51 19.10 -41.79
N SER A 172 1.71 19.39 -40.51
CA SER A 172 2.48 20.54 -40.06
C SER A 172 3.97 20.24 -40.19
N PHE A 173 4.75 21.27 -40.49
CA PHE A 173 6.21 21.20 -40.52
C PHE A 173 6.74 21.98 -39.30
N GLY A 174 7.51 21.34 -38.42
CA GLY A 174 8.14 21.99 -37.26
C GLY A 174 7.84 21.30 -35.93
N LEU A 175 7.84 22.07 -34.83
CA LEU A 175 7.39 21.63 -33.51
C LEU A 175 5.87 21.42 -33.57
N ASP A 176 5.47 20.18 -33.84
CA ASP A 176 4.08 19.79 -33.96
C ASP A 176 3.40 19.67 -32.59
N ALA A 177 2.07 19.71 -32.56
CA ALA A 177 1.27 19.42 -31.36
C ALA A 177 1.29 17.92 -30.97
N ARG A 178 1.90 17.06 -31.79
CA ARG A 178 2.08 15.64 -31.50
C ARG A 178 3.41 15.42 -30.79
N VAL A 179 3.48 14.33 -30.04
CA VAL A 179 4.74 13.87 -29.48
C VAL A 179 5.43 12.99 -30.50
N ASN A 180 6.72 13.25 -30.69
CA ASN A 180 7.60 12.49 -31.57
C ASN A 180 8.57 11.66 -30.74
N ASP A 181 9.16 10.64 -31.36
CA ASP A 181 10.23 9.82 -30.77
C ASP A 181 9.82 9.16 -29.44
N ILE A 182 8.60 8.60 -29.40
CA ILE A 182 8.10 7.90 -28.21
C ILE A 182 8.89 6.61 -28.06
N THR A 183 9.61 6.49 -26.95
CA THR A 183 10.47 5.35 -26.66
C THR A 183 9.73 4.27 -25.89
N ASP A 184 8.89 4.67 -24.92
CA ASP A 184 8.20 3.70 -24.07
C ASP A 184 6.81 4.18 -23.61
N LEU A 185 5.96 3.24 -23.23
CA LEU A 185 4.59 3.46 -22.72
C LEU A 185 4.36 2.71 -21.40
N ALA A 186 3.64 3.35 -20.48
CA ALA A 186 3.16 2.72 -19.25
C ALA A 186 1.79 3.25 -18.83
N PHE A 187 0.91 2.37 -18.38
CA PHE A 187 -0.36 2.79 -17.79
C PHE A 187 -0.16 3.24 -16.34
N SER A 188 -0.86 4.30 -15.97
CA SER A 188 -1.09 4.64 -14.57
C SER A 188 -1.96 3.57 -13.90
N ARG A 189 -1.84 3.49 -12.58
CA ARG A 189 -2.60 2.58 -11.74
C ARG A 189 -4.08 2.92 -11.69
N ASP A 190 -4.46 4.16 -11.99
CA ASP A 190 -5.87 4.55 -12.19
C ASP A 190 -6.52 3.72 -13.33
N GLY A 191 -5.70 3.24 -14.28
CA GLY A 191 -6.10 2.53 -15.48
C GLY A 191 -6.84 3.41 -16.50
N LEU A 192 -6.81 4.72 -16.33
CA LEU A 192 -7.40 5.74 -17.19
C LEU A 192 -6.33 6.65 -17.83
N THR A 193 -5.11 6.65 -17.30
CA THR A 193 -4.00 7.46 -17.81
C THR A 193 -2.94 6.59 -18.46
N LEU A 194 -2.47 6.96 -19.65
CA LEU A 194 -1.35 6.33 -20.33
C LEU A 194 -0.18 7.30 -20.42
N TYR A 195 0.89 7.04 -19.68
CA TYR A 195 2.15 7.78 -19.79
C TYR A 195 2.92 7.36 -21.04
N CYS A 196 3.54 8.36 -21.67
CA CYS A 196 4.41 8.24 -22.83
C CYS A 196 5.75 8.88 -22.50
N LEU A 197 6.84 8.16 -22.72
CA LEU A 197 8.19 8.69 -22.59
C LEU A 197 8.74 8.98 -23.98
N ASN A 198 9.10 10.23 -24.26
CA ASN A 198 9.75 10.62 -25.51
C ASN A 198 11.23 10.92 -25.32
N THR A 199 11.96 11.04 -26.42
CA THR A 199 13.42 11.32 -26.37
C THR A 199 13.84 12.53 -27.20
N THR A 200 12.90 13.28 -27.77
CA THR A 200 13.19 14.45 -28.62
C THR A 200 14.08 15.49 -27.92
N GLU A 201 13.87 15.71 -26.61
CA GLU A 201 14.66 16.65 -25.79
C GLU A 201 15.39 15.91 -24.64
N GLY A 202 15.77 14.65 -24.85
CA GLY A 202 16.51 13.83 -23.89
C GLY A 202 15.64 12.95 -23.00
N GLY A 203 14.38 13.32 -22.70
CA GLY A 203 13.52 12.43 -21.91
C GLY A 203 12.36 13.10 -21.21
N ASP A 204 11.29 13.47 -21.94
CA ASP A 204 10.09 14.04 -21.31
C ASP A 204 8.97 13.03 -21.16
N VAL A 205 8.17 13.22 -20.11
CA VAL A 205 6.97 12.43 -19.86
C VAL A 205 5.77 13.21 -20.37
N PHE A 206 4.93 12.54 -21.16
CA PHE A 206 3.62 12.99 -21.61
C PHE A 206 2.54 12.00 -21.15
N ALA A 207 1.27 12.35 -21.27
CA ALA A 207 0.18 11.44 -20.93
C ALA A 207 -1.07 11.62 -21.81
N PHE A 208 -1.80 10.52 -22.02
CA PHE A 208 -3.19 10.55 -22.46
C PHE A 208 -4.10 10.36 -21.26
N TYR A 209 -4.89 11.39 -20.94
CA TYR A 209 -5.91 11.31 -19.89
C TYR A 209 -7.22 11.96 -20.37
N PRO A 210 -8.32 11.19 -20.52
CA PRO A 210 -8.44 9.75 -20.26
C PRO A 210 -8.14 8.90 -21.52
N LEU A 211 -7.39 7.80 -21.37
CA LEU A 211 -7.34 6.73 -22.35
C LEU A 211 -8.37 5.66 -21.97
N LEU A 212 -9.40 5.48 -22.80
CA LEU A 212 -10.54 4.61 -22.50
C LEU A 212 -10.73 3.53 -23.56
N PRO A 213 -11.02 2.28 -23.16
CA PRO A 213 -11.39 1.20 -24.07
C PRO A 213 -12.86 1.33 -24.51
N PRO A 214 -13.33 0.57 -25.52
CA PRO A 214 -14.75 0.56 -25.92
C PRO A 214 -15.70 0.21 -24.77
N VAL A 215 -15.30 -0.75 -23.93
CA VAL A 215 -16.03 -1.15 -22.74
C VAL A 215 -15.08 -1.10 -21.54
N LEU A 216 -15.35 -0.20 -20.61
CA LEU A 216 -14.55 0.04 -19.42
C LEU A 216 -15.01 -0.87 -18.29
N LEU A 217 -14.08 -1.61 -17.70
CA LEU A 217 -14.23 -2.35 -16.45
C LEU A 217 -14.01 -1.38 -15.29
N LEU A 218 -15.07 -1.05 -14.55
CA LEU A 218 -15.03 -0.07 -13.47
C LEU A 218 -15.89 -0.54 -12.30
N GLY A 219 -15.27 -0.81 -11.16
CA GLY A 219 -16.00 -1.13 -9.94
C GLY A 219 -16.63 0.10 -9.29
N GLU A 220 -17.65 -0.08 -8.45
CA GLU A 220 -18.34 1.01 -7.76
C GLU A 220 -17.39 1.88 -6.92
N LYS A 221 -16.38 1.28 -6.28
CA LYS A 221 -15.37 2.00 -5.49
C LYS A 221 -14.55 2.96 -6.37
N ASP A 222 -14.06 2.47 -7.50
CA ASP A 222 -13.24 3.26 -8.42
C ASP A 222 -14.07 4.37 -9.09
N LEU A 223 -15.32 4.07 -9.44
CA LEU A 223 -16.26 5.06 -9.95
C LEU A 223 -16.54 6.17 -8.92
N GLY A 224 -16.80 5.79 -7.66
CA GLY A 224 -16.99 6.76 -6.59
C GLY A 224 -15.75 7.62 -6.37
N TRP A 225 -14.56 7.03 -6.49
CA TRP A 225 -13.29 7.74 -6.39
C TRP A 225 -13.12 8.80 -7.49
N ILE A 226 -13.26 8.43 -8.77
CA ILE A 226 -13.12 9.37 -9.89
C ILE A 226 -14.23 10.43 -9.89
N LEU A 227 -15.44 10.09 -9.45
CA LEU A 227 -16.55 11.04 -9.30
C LEU A 227 -16.22 12.08 -8.23
N ASN A 228 -15.77 11.65 -7.05
CA ASN A 228 -15.39 12.58 -5.98
C ASN A 228 -14.22 13.47 -6.38
N LYS A 229 -13.18 12.91 -7.02
CA LYS A 229 -12.07 13.71 -7.58
C LYS A 229 -12.59 14.77 -8.55
N SER A 230 -13.49 14.39 -9.45
CA SER A 230 -14.08 15.31 -10.44
C SER A 230 -14.93 16.41 -9.79
N LEU A 231 -15.66 16.10 -8.71
CA LEU A 231 -16.43 17.07 -7.94
C LEU A 231 -15.52 18.06 -7.21
N VAL A 232 -14.46 17.59 -6.55
CA VAL A 232 -13.47 18.47 -5.88
C VAL A 232 -12.82 19.41 -6.89
N MET A 233 -12.43 18.92 -8.08
CA MET A 233 -11.89 19.76 -9.14
C MET A 233 -12.91 20.81 -9.61
N TYR A 234 -14.18 20.43 -9.75
CA TYR A 234 -15.24 21.36 -10.11
C TYR A 234 -15.48 22.43 -9.04
N GLU A 235 -15.45 22.07 -7.76
CA GLU A 235 -15.56 23.01 -6.64
C GLU A 235 -14.36 23.96 -6.54
N SER A 236 -13.17 23.52 -6.98
CA SER A 236 -11.96 24.35 -7.00
C SER A 236 -11.95 25.42 -8.11
N LEU A 237 -12.91 25.37 -9.05
CA LEU A 237 -13.01 26.35 -10.13
C LEU A 237 -13.38 27.75 -9.60
N ASP A 238 -12.53 28.73 -9.91
CA ASP A 238 -12.77 30.13 -9.55
C ASP A 238 -12.77 31.06 -10.77
N SER A 239 -12.73 32.38 -10.53
CA SER A 239 -12.67 33.39 -11.59
C SER A 239 -11.27 33.58 -12.18
N THR A 240 -10.23 33.07 -11.53
CA THR A 240 -8.83 33.15 -11.98
C THR A 240 -8.43 31.95 -12.84
N THR A 241 -9.18 30.86 -12.72
CA THR A 241 -8.97 29.63 -13.47
C THR A 241 -9.10 29.87 -14.98
N ASP A 242 -8.11 29.39 -15.74
CA ASP A 242 -8.11 29.52 -17.20
C ASP A 242 -9.36 28.89 -17.83
N ILE A 243 -9.87 29.52 -18.89
CA ILE A 243 -11.12 29.13 -19.56
C ILE A 243 -11.01 27.70 -20.13
N THR A 244 -9.84 27.31 -20.65
CA THR A 244 -9.61 25.98 -21.21
C THR A 244 -9.63 24.91 -20.12
N VAL A 245 -8.98 25.20 -18.99
CA VAL A 245 -8.98 24.34 -17.79
C VAL A 245 -10.41 24.17 -17.26
N LYS A 246 -11.14 25.28 -17.12
CA LYS A 246 -12.53 25.28 -16.66
C LYS A 246 -13.43 24.43 -17.57
N ARG A 247 -13.27 24.54 -18.89
CA ARG A 247 -14.00 23.73 -19.86
C ARG A 247 -13.69 22.23 -19.71
N ASN A 248 -12.42 21.87 -19.53
CA ASN A 248 -11.98 20.49 -19.38
C ASN A 248 -12.51 19.87 -18.07
N ILE A 249 -12.45 20.58 -16.96
CA ILE A 249 -13.00 20.11 -15.67
C ILE A 249 -14.52 19.92 -15.74
N ILE A 250 -15.25 20.83 -16.42
CA ILE A 250 -16.70 20.66 -16.64
C ILE A 250 -16.98 19.42 -17.50
N LYS A 251 -16.24 19.24 -18.61
CA LYS A 251 -16.37 18.06 -19.48
C LYS A 251 -16.05 16.76 -18.74
N GLN A 252 -15.03 16.76 -17.88
CA GLN A 252 -14.68 15.64 -17.03
C GLN A 252 -15.84 15.25 -16.12
N LEU A 253 -16.43 16.22 -15.40
CA LEU A 253 -17.56 15.94 -14.53
C LEU A 253 -18.76 15.40 -15.31
N GLN A 254 -19.02 15.92 -16.52
CA GLN A 254 -20.08 15.43 -17.40
C GLN A 254 -19.86 13.97 -17.82
N LEU A 255 -18.63 13.63 -18.26
CA LEU A 255 -18.28 12.25 -18.61
C LEU A 255 -18.46 11.34 -17.39
N VAL A 256 -17.89 11.68 -16.25
CA VAL A 256 -17.90 10.82 -15.06
C VAL A 256 -19.33 10.67 -14.50
N SER A 257 -20.15 11.71 -14.59
CA SER A 257 -21.59 11.62 -14.25
C SER A 257 -22.32 10.66 -15.19
N LYS A 258 -22.03 10.71 -16.49
CA LYS A 258 -22.57 9.77 -17.48
C LYS A 258 -22.10 8.34 -17.22
N LEU A 259 -20.85 8.13 -16.80
CA LEU A 259 -20.36 6.81 -16.38
C LEU A 259 -21.12 6.30 -15.16
N HIS A 260 -21.46 7.18 -14.23
CA HIS A 260 -22.24 6.82 -13.04
C HIS A 260 -23.68 6.42 -13.38
N GLU A 261 -24.32 7.13 -14.31
CA GLU A 261 -25.67 6.81 -14.77
C GLU A 261 -25.74 5.50 -15.56
N ASN A 262 -24.70 5.18 -16.33
CA ASN A 262 -24.67 4.05 -17.26
C ASN A 262 -23.93 2.81 -16.71
N LEU A 263 -23.48 2.82 -15.46
CA LEU A 263 -22.78 1.68 -14.89
C LEU A 263 -23.72 0.48 -14.75
N ASP A 264 -23.34 -0.64 -15.36
CA ASP A 264 -23.90 -1.94 -15.03
C ASP A 264 -23.27 -2.43 -13.73
N SER A 265 -23.96 -2.24 -12.60
CA SER A 265 -23.45 -2.62 -11.28
C SER A 265 -23.30 -4.13 -11.08
N GLN A 266 -24.00 -4.95 -11.86
CA GLN A 266 -23.87 -6.41 -11.77
C GLN A 266 -22.58 -6.90 -12.42
N LEU A 267 -22.25 -6.34 -13.58
CA LEU A 267 -21.06 -6.73 -14.35
C LEU A 267 -19.85 -5.83 -14.09
N GLY A 268 -20.03 -4.69 -13.41
CA GLY A 268 -18.98 -3.70 -13.15
C GLY A 268 -18.42 -3.10 -14.43
N LYS A 269 -19.27 -2.83 -15.42
CA LYS A 269 -18.85 -2.35 -16.75
C LYS A 269 -19.68 -1.18 -17.25
N VAL A 270 -19.10 -0.40 -18.15
CA VAL A 270 -19.77 0.71 -18.83
C VAL A 270 -19.26 0.86 -20.26
N GLU A 271 -20.18 1.07 -21.21
CA GLU A 271 -19.85 1.32 -22.61
C GLU A 271 -19.43 2.78 -22.81
N ILE A 272 -18.38 2.99 -23.61
CA ILE A 272 -17.78 4.31 -23.84
C ILE A 272 -17.95 4.70 -25.31
N ASP A 273 -18.63 5.83 -25.53
CA ASP A 273 -18.78 6.41 -26.87
C ASP A 273 -17.41 6.75 -27.48
N GLU A 274 -17.29 6.61 -28.81
CA GLU A 274 -16.05 6.90 -29.54
C GLU A 274 -15.51 8.31 -29.32
N GLU A 275 -16.39 9.30 -29.15
CA GLU A 275 -16.04 10.70 -28.93
C GLU A 275 -15.17 10.92 -27.68
N TYR A 276 -15.43 10.17 -26.60
CA TYR A 276 -14.66 10.28 -25.36
C TYR A 276 -13.33 9.53 -25.40
N ARG A 277 -13.14 8.66 -26.40
CA ARG A 277 -11.91 7.87 -26.61
C ARG A 277 -10.90 8.58 -27.52
N LEU A 278 -11.33 9.62 -28.24
CA LEU A 278 -10.48 10.46 -29.07
C LEU A 278 -9.90 11.61 -28.23
N VAL A 279 -8.72 11.36 -27.66
CA VAL A 279 -8.02 12.31 -26.80
C VAL A 279 -6.73 12.82 -27.42
N LYS A 280 -6.34 14.04 -27.05
CA LYS A 280 -5.04 14.63 -27.35
C LYS A 280 -4.07 14.42 -26.19
N MET A 281 -2.78 14.45 -26.51
CA MET A 281 -1.71 14.31 -25.53
C MET A 281 -1.68 15.52 -24.58
N GLN A 282 -1.37 15.27 -23.32
CA GLN A 282 -1.03 16.26 -22.31
C GLN A 282 0.48 16.20 -22.01
N GLY A 283 1.12 17.34 -21.78
CA GLY A 283 2.54 17.43 -21.43
C GLY A 283 3.31 18.53 -22.16
N PRO A 284 4.64 18.60 -21.99
CA PRO A 284 5.43 17.70 -21.13
C PRO A 284 5.13 17.91 -19.64
N PHE A 285 5.35 16.88 -18.82
CA PHE A 285 5.29 17.00 -17.37
C PHE A 285 6.54 17.70 -16.85
N THR A 286 6.36 18.57 -15.87
CA THR A 286 7.48 19.16 -15.15
C THR A 286 8.06 18.14 -14.19
N ILE A 287 9.34 17.79 -14.32
CA ILE A 287 10.06 16.96 -13.34
C ILE A 287 10.87 17.88 -12.43
N ASN A 288 10.56 17.91 -11.12
CA ASN A 288 11.18 18.84 -10.19
C ASN A 288 11.64 18.19 -8.87
N PRO A 289 12.90 18.37 -8.45
CA PRO A 289 14.02 18.87 -9.24
C PRO A 289 14.44 17.85 -10.32
N PHE A 290 14.89 18.33 -11.49
CA PHE A 290 15.52 17.47 -12.48
C PHE A 290 17.05 17.43 -12.25
N PRO A 291 17.70 16.25 -12.18
CA PRO A 291 19.14 16.17 -11.96
C PRO A 291 19.94 16.65 -13.17
N ASP A 292 20.85 17.61 -12.97
CA ASP A 292 21.63 18.24 -14.05
C ASP A 292 22.42 17.25 -14.92
N GLU A 293 22.93 16.17 -14.33
CA GLU A 293 23.69 15.14 -15.05
C GLU A 293 22.85 14.45 -16.14
N LEU A 294 21.53 14.33 -15.95
CA LEU A 294 20.66 13.60 -16.86
C LEU A 294 20.36 14.37 -18.15
N TYR A 295 20.72 15.66 -18.24
CA TYR A 295 20.68 16.39 -19.51
C TYR A 295 21.69 15.87 -20.55
N GLU A 296 22.70 15.11 -20.12
CA GLU A 296 23.68 14.48 -21.02
C GLU A 296 23.28 13.07 -21.47
N TYR A 297 22.19 12.52 -20.92
CA TYR A 297 21.73 11.15 -21.17
C TYR A 297 20.31 11.13 -21.73
N THR A 298 19.88 9.97 -22.22
CA THR A 298 18.54 9.79 -22.76
C THR A 298 17.73 8.82 -21.92
N ALA A 299 16.43 9.10 -21.78
CA ALA A 299 15.50 8.23 -21.09
C ALA A 299 15.11 7.03 -21.98
N ALA A 300 15.14 5.82 -21.41
CA ALA A 300 14.97 4.56 -22.13
C ALA A 300 13.65 3.85 -21.80
N ASN A 301 13.22 3.89 -20.53
CA ASN A 301 12.06 3.12 -20.06
C ASN A 301 11.21 3.92 -19.09
N ILE A 302 9.91 3.61 -19.08
CA ILE A 302 8.96 4.13 -18.09
C ILE A 302 8.10 3.00 -17.54
N THR A 303 7.85 3.01 -16.24
CA THR A 303 6.89 2.10 -15.59
C THR A 303 6.25 2.78 -14.38
N THR A 304 5.15 2.22 -13.90
CA THR A 304 4.48 2.65 -12.67
C THR A 304 4.61 1.59 -11.58
N ILE A 305 4.89 2.02 -10.35
CA ILE A 305 5.07 1.19 -9.16
C ILE A 305 3.91 1.50 -8.21
N PRO A 306 3.00 0.53 -7.95
CA PRO A 306 1.93 0.74 -6.99
C PRO A 306 2.50 0.77 -5.57
N ILE A 307 2.10 1.74 -4.75
CA ILE A 307 2.58 1.86 -3.36
C ILE A 307 1.51 1.47 -2.33
N ASP A 308 0.25 1.38 -2.74
CA ASP A 308 -0.86 0.90 -1.93
C ASP A 308 -1.93 0.16 -2.75
N ASN A 309 -2.99 -0.26 -2.05
CA ASN A 309 -4.15 -0.92 -2.66
C ASN A 309 -5.18 0.07 -3.23
N MET A 310 -4.90 1.37 -3.22
CA MET A 310 -5.74 2.39 -3.83
C MET A 310 -5.23 2.67 -5.25
N GLN A 311 -4.92 3.93 -5.55
CA GLN A 311 -4.41 4.38 -6.86
C GLN A 311 -3.10 5.17 -6.71
N ASN A 312 -2.49 5.20 -5.52
CA ASN A 312 -1.23 5.91 -5.36
C ASN A 312 -0.11 5.09 -6.00
N GLU A 313 0.75 5.79 -6.73
CA GLU A 313 1.82 5.19 -7.49
C GLU A 313 3.06 6.08 -7.50
N ILE A 314 4.18 5.46 -7.88
CA ILE A 314 5.43 6.13 -8.23
C ILE A 314 5.69 5.85 -9.70
N VAL A 315 5.96 6.89 -10.49
CA VAL A 315 6.43 6.77 -11.86
C VAL A 315 7.94 6.58 -11.83
N CYS A 316 8.44 5.53 -12.45
CA CYS A 316 9.87 5.26 -12.56
C CYS A 316 10.33 5.45 -14.00
N VAL A 317 11.37 6.29 -14.18
CA VAL A 317 12.02 6.53 -15.48
C VAL A 317 13.46 6.03 -15.41
N GLY A 318 13.82 5.15 -16.35
CA GLY A 318 15.19 4.67 -16.52
C GLY A 318 15.94 5.41 -17.61
N PHE A 319 17.23 5.67 -17.37
CA PHE A 319 18.14 6.39 -18.28
C PHE A 319 19.28 5.49 -18.73
N ASP A 320 19.88 5.84 -19.88
CA ASP A 320 20.97 5.08 -20.50
C ASP A 320 22.24 4.99 -19.62
N ASP A 321 22.44 5.92 -18.68
CA ASP A 321 23.58 5.88 -17.74
C ASP A 321 23.40 4.89 -16.58
N GLY A 322 22.31 4.12 -16.58
CA GLY A 322 21.92 3.23 -15.50
C GLY A 322 21.22 3.94 -14.34
N SER A 323 20.87 5.23 -14.46
CA SER A 323 20.07 5.94 -13.46
C SER A 323 18.59 5.57 -13.55
N LEU A 324 17.95 5.52 -12.38
CA LEU A 324 16.51 5.42 -12.19
C LEU A 324 16.05 6.64 -11.40
N ASN A 325 15.04 7.33 -11.92
CA ASN A 325 14.34 8.40 -11.20
C ASN A 325 13.00 7.88 -10.73
N LEU A 326 12.76 7.96 -9.41
CA LEU A 326 11.48 7.68 -8.78
C LEU A 326 10.72 8.99 -8.60
N LEU A 327 9.63 9.13 -9.35
CA LEU A 327 8.85 10.35 -9.49
C LEU A 327 7.46 10.17 -8.87
N PHE A 328 6.96 11.19 -8.20
CA PHE A 328 5.61 11.21 -7.64
C PHE A 328 4.79 12.33 -8.24
N GLN A 329 3.58 12.02 -8.67
CA GLN A 329 2.64 13.01 -9.18
C GLN A 329 1.99 13.76 -8.02
N ASP A 330 2.38 15.01 -7.81
CA ASP A 330 1.90 15.84 -6.70
C ASP A 330 0.60 16.59 -7.00
N LEU A 331 0.31 16.83 -8.28
CA LEU A 331 -0.89 17.55 -8.72
C LEU A 331 -1.86 16.65 -9.48
N GLU A 332 -3.15 16.83 -9.20
CA GLU A 332 -4.22 16.11 -9.88
C GLU A 332 -4.44 16.64 -11.30
N MET A 333 -4.38 15.77 -12.29
CA MET A 333 -4.63 16.11 -13.68
C MET A 333 -6.13 16.31 -13.96
N SER A 334 -6.45 17.11 -14.96
CA SER A 334 -7.78 17.15 -15.55
C SER A 334 -7.82 16.40 -16.88
N MET A 335 -8.92 15.72 -17.17
CA MET A 335 -9.16 15.09 -18.47
C MET A 335 -9.14 16.13 -19.61
N SER A 336 -8.54 15.79 -20.75
CA SER A 336 -8.44 16.68 -21.93
C SER A 336 -8.66 15.92 -23.23
N TRP A 337 -9.41 16.55 -24.15
CA TRP A 337 -9.75 15.98 -25.46
C TRP A 337 -9.29 16.87 -26.61
N ASP A 338 -9.67 18.14 -26.56
CA ASP A 338 -9.60 19.03 -27.73
C ASP A 338 -8.36 19.93 -27.75
N VAL A 339 -7.71 20.11 -26.58
CA VAL A 339 -6.67 21.12 -26.38
C VAL A 339 -5.31 20.55 -26.77
N ASP A 340 -4.63 21.20 -27.71
CA ASP A 340 -3.24 20.91 -28.06
C ASP A 340 -2.29 21.43 -26.98
N ASN A 341 -1.23 20.68 -26.67
CA ASN A 341 -0.20 21.05 -25.70
C ASN A 341 -0.78 21.46 -24.34
N TYR A 342 -1.72 20.66 -23.83
CA TYR A 342 -2.34 20.92 -22.54
C TYR A 342 -1.38 20.55 -21.39
N VAL A 343 -1.05 21.50 -20.52
CA VAL A 343 0.00 21.35 -19.47
C VAL A 343 -0.53 21.55 -18.04
N HIS A 344 -1.85 21.75 -17.86
CA HIS A 344 -2.39 22.06 -16.54
C HIS A 344 -2.19 20.90 -15.55
N ASN A 345 -1.52 21.18 -14.43
CA ASN A 345 -1.20 20.21 -13.38
C ASN A 345 -0.36 19.00 -13.82
N ASN A 346 0.34 19.09 -14.96
CA ASN A 346 1.29 18.06 -15.37
C ASN A 346 2.61 18.25 -14.61
N SER A 347 2.66 17.75 -13.38
CA SER A 347 3.78 17.89 -12.44
C SER A 347 4.18 16.53 -11.86
N LEU A 348 5.48 16.28 -11.83
CA LEU A 348 6.14 15.13 -11.24
C LEU A 348 7.27 15.63 -10.33
N VAL A 349 7.32 15.14 -9.10
CA VAL A 349 8.35 15.47 -8.12
C VAL A 349 9.34 14.32 -8.03
N LEU A 350 10.63 14.61 -8.17
CA LEU A 350 11.67 13.62 -7.95
C LEU A 350 11.80 13.32 -6.45
N ILE A 351 11.53 12.08 -6.06
CA ILE A 351 11.70 11.61 -4.68
C ILE A 351 13.13 11.10 -4.47
N GLU A 352 13.58 10.21 -5.36
CA GLU A 352 14.86 9.51 -5.23
C GLU A 352 15.46 9.26 -6.60
N ARG A 353 16.79 9.40 -6.70
CA ARG A 353 17.58 8.95 -7.85
C ARG A 353 18.49 7.82 -7.41
N ILE A 354 18.46 6.72 -8.15
CA ILE A 354 19.26 5.53 -7.89
C ILE A 354 20.12 5.26 -9.11
N LYS A 355 21.42 5.09 -8.91
CA LYS A 355 22.34 4.74 -9.99
C LYS A 355 22.74 3.27 -9.89
N ILE A 356 22.37 2.49 -10.89
CA ILE A 356 22.81 1.11 -11.04
C ILE A 356 24.17 1.14 -11.75
N GLN A 357 25.13 0.34 -11.28
CA GLN A 357 26.49 0.34 -11.82
C GLN A 357 26.57 -0.21 -13.26
N GLU A 358 25.53 -0.89 -13.72
CA GLU A 358 25.44 -1.45 -15.07
C GLU A 358 24.83 -0.43 -16.03
N THR A 359 25.48 -0.22 -17.17
CA THR A 359 25.19 0.87 -18.11
C THR A 359 24.16 0.53 -19.19
N ASP A 360 23.16 -0.31 -18.90
CA ASP A 360 22.14 -0.67 -19.90
C ASP A 360 20.90 -1.30 -19.23
N ILE A 361 19.91 -0.47 -18.89
CA ILE A 361 18.60 -0.95 -18.45
C ILE A 361 17.84 -1.43 -19.70
N LYS A 362 17.53 -2.72 -19.78
CA LYS A 362 16.78 -3.31 -20.91
C LYS A 362 15.28 -3.20 -20.74
N SER A 363 14.79 -3.41 -19.51
CA SER A 363 13.36 -3.25 -19.21
C SER A 363 13.11 -3.08 -17.71
N LEU A 364 11.99 -2.43 -17.41
CA LEU A 364 11.45 -2.28 -16.07
C LEU A 364 10.18 -3.11 -15.94
N LYS A 365 10.05 -3.90 -14.87
CA LYS A 365 8.87 -4.74 -14.62
C LYS A 365 8.42 -4.62 -13.17
N THR A 366 7.11 -4.57 -12.97
CA THR A 366 6.46 -4.65 -11.66
C THR A 366 5.61 -5.90 -11.59
N LEU A 367 5.41 -6.42 -10.38
CA LEU A 367 4.51 -7.53 -10.10
C LEU A 367 3.31 -6.96 -9.34
N PRO A 368 2.07 -7.08 -9.84
CA PRO A 368 0.89 -6.48 -9.20
C PRO A 368 0.68 -6.91 -7.74
N GLU A 369 1.17 -8.09 -7.36
CA GLU A 369 1.09 -8.65 -6.02
C GLU A 369 2.04 -7.99 -5.00
N GLU A 370 3.07 -7.29 -5.47
CA GLU A 370 4.11 -6.70 -4.62
C GLU A 370 4.15 -5.18 -4.71
N LEU A 371 3.63 -4.52 -3.68
CA LEU A 371 3.62 -3.06 -3.56
C LEU A 371 5.01 -2.52 -3.25
N GLY A 372 5.36 -1.36 -3.81
CA GLY A 372 6.61 -0.64 -3.57
C GLY A 372 7.86 -1.38 -4.07
N LYS A 373 7.71 -2.33 -4.99
CA LYS A 373 8.82 -3.11 -5.55
C LYS A 373 8.90 -3.00 -7.06
N LEU A 374 10.11 -2.88 -7.56
CA LEU A 374 10.44 -2.80 -8.98
C LEU A 374 11.55 -3.81 -9.31
N TYR A 375 11.42 -4.47 -10.46
CA TYR A 375 12.43 -5.35 -11.02
C TYR A 375 13.08 -4.70 -12.23
N VAL A 376 14.39 -4.53 -12.16
CA VAL A 376 15.20 -3.88 -13.20
C VAL A 376 15.99 -4.95 -13.93
N PHE A 377 15.70 -5.11 -15.21
CA PHE A 377 16.39 -6.07 -16.07
C PHE A 377 17.54 -5.39 -16.76
N SER A 378 18.75 -5.81 -16.44
CA SER A 378 19.96 -5.48 -17.16
C SER A 378 20.33 -6.62 -18.12
N GLU A 379 21.45 -6.52 -18.82
CA GLU A 379 21.88 -7.55 -19.76
C GLU A 379 22.16 -8.90 -19.09
N ASN A 380 22.78 -8.88 -17.90
CA ASN A 380 23.29 -10.08 -17.23
C ASN A 380 22.82 -10.22 -15.77
N SER A 381 21.95 -9.33 -15.31
CA SER A 381 21.47 -9.30 -13.93
C SER A 381 20.03 -8.81 -13.86
N VAL A 382 19.38 -9.19 -12.76
CA VAL A 382 18.08 -8.64 -12.37
C VAL A 382 18.22 -8.08 -10.97
N HIS A 383 17.95 -6.78 -10.84
CA HIS A 383 17.95 -6.09 -9.56
C HIS A 383 16.53 -5.90 -9.05
N GLN A 384 16.31 -6.10 -7.75
CA GLN A 384 15.13 -5.64 -7.04
C GLN A 384 15.42 -4.28 -6.46
N LEU A 385 14.54 -3.32 -6.73
CA LEU A 385 14.44 -2.09 -5.99
C LEU A 385 13.22 -2.20 -5.09
N ASP A 386 13.43 -2.08 -3.78
CA ASP A 386 12.39 -2.08 -2.76
C ASP A 386 12.33 -0.71 -2.08
N SER A 387 11.26 0.04 -2.35
CA SER A 387 10.98 1.37 -1.81
C SER A 387 10.05 1.31 -0.59
N THR A 388 9.63 0.13 -0.13
CA THR A 388 8.57 -0.02 0.89
C THR A 388 8.90 0.66 2.22
N ASN A 389 10.19 0.84 2.51
CA ASN A 389 10.68 1.54 3.70
C ASN A 389 10.23 2.99 3.80
N TRP A 390 10.05 3.69 2.67
CA TRP A 390 9.56 5.07 2.65
C TRP A 390 8.24 5.20 1.90
N SER A 391 7.98 4.39 0.86
CA SER A 391 6.76 4.49 0.04
C SER A 391 5.49 4.11 0.82
N ALA A 392 5.60 3.16 1.76
CA ALA A 392 4.48 2.83 2.65
C ALA A 392 4.20 3.97 3.65
N ILE A 393 5.23 4.69 4.09
CA ILE A 393 5.07 5.87 4.95
C ILE A 393 4.42 7.00 4.15
N LEU A 394 4.86 7.24 2.92
CA LEU A 394 4.29 8.23 2.01
C LEU A 394 2.80 7.97 1.76
N SER A 395 2.42 6.74 1.40
CA SER A 395 1.02 6.36 1.23
C SER A 395 0.19 6.63 2.49
N ARG A 396 0.69 6.24 3.67
CA ARG A 396 0.02 6.54 4.94
C ARG A 396 -0.13 8.04 5.19
N CYS A 397 0.87 8.85 4.87
CA CYS A 397 0.79 10.31 5.03
C CYS A 397 -0.30 10.92 4.13
N ILE A 398 -0.46 10.39 2.91
CA ILE A 398 -1.52 10.79 1.98
C ILE A 398 -2.90 10.42 2.54
N GLU A 399 -3.06 9.19 3.04
CA GLU A 399 -4.33 8.71 3.61
C GLU A 399 -4.72 9.46 4.90
N GLU A 400 -3.75 9.71 5.79
CA GLU A 400 -3.98 10.36 7.09
C GLU A 400 -3.97 11.90 7.00
N SER A 401 -3.57 12.47 5.84
CA SER A 401 -3.35 13.91 5.65
C SER A 401 -2.36 14.50 6.67
N ASP A 402 -1.35 13.72 7.07
CA ASP A 402 -0.32 14.09 8.04
C ASP A 402 1.07 13.92 7.44
N LEU A 403 1.75 15.04 7.17
CA LEU A 403 3.10 15.07 6.60
C LEU A 403 4.21 14.95 7.66
N ASN A 404 3.89 15.00 8.95
CA ASN A 404 4.90 14.99 10.02
C ASN A 404 5.76 13.72 9.98
N ALA A 405 5.16 12.59 9.61
CA ALA A 405 5.86 11.32 9.52
C ALA A 405 6.92 11.29 8.41
N LEU A 406 6.92 12.22 7.45
CA LEU A 406 7.96 12.35 6.43
C LEU A 406 9.22 13.07 6.93
N GLY A 407 9.15 13.82 8.04
CA GLY A 407 10.24 14.66 8.52
C GLY A 407 11.53 13.90 8.87
N ASP A 408 11.39 12.66 9.36
CA ASP A 408 12.51 11.80 9.76
C ASP A 408 12.83 10.69 8.74
N VAL A 409 12.12 10.65 7.60
CA VAL A 409 12.25 9.58 6.61
C VAL A 409 13.45 9.83 5.71
N LYS A 410 14.26 8.77 5.52
CA LYS A 410 15.28 8.72 4.47
C LYS A 410 14.67 8.05 3.23
N PHE A 411 14.59 8.80 2.15
CA PHE A 411 14.17 8.31 0.83
C PHE A 411 15.32 7.56 0.16
N GLU A 412 15.63 6.37 0.68
CA GLU A 412 16.69 5.48 0.17
C GLU A 412 16.09 4.08 -0.06
N SER A 413 15.83 3.71 -1.30
CA SER A 413 15.34 2.38 -1.66
C SER A 413 16.43 1.33 -1.50
N LYS A 414 16.04 0.12 -1.08
CA LYS A 414 16.98 -1.02 -1.01
C LYS A 414 17.14 -1.63 -2.39
N LEU A 415 18.37 -1.61 -2.91
CA LEU A 415 18.71 -2.26 -4.17
C LEU A 415 19.42 -3.59 -3.89
N GLU A 416 18.79 -4.69 -4.28
CA GLU A 416 19.34 -6.05 -4.12
C GLU A 416 19.55 -6.69 -5.49
N ASN A 417 20.73 -7.27 -5.74
CA ASN A 417 20.94 -8.13 -6.90
C ASN A 417 20.31 -9.49 -6.60
N ILE A 418 19.17 -9.76 -7.23
CA ILE A 418 18.44 -11.02 -7.06
C ILE A 418 19.23 -12.16 -7.68
N VAL A 419 19.62 -11.98 -8.94
CA VAL A 419 20.13 -13.04 -9.77
C VAL A 419 21.03 -12.47 -10.87
N THR A 420 22.18 -13.12 -11.08
CA THR A 420 23.06 -12.88 -12.23
C THR A 420 22.88 -14.02 -13.22
N ILE A 421 22.12 -13.76 -14.29
CA ILE A 421 21.90 -14.70 -15.40
C ILE A 421 22.03 -13.93 -16.71
N GLU A 422 22.70 -14.54 -17.69
CA GLU A 422 22.78 -14.04 -19.06
C GLU A 422 21.40 -13.99 -19.71
N HIS A 423 21.01 -12.80 -20.20
CA HIS A 423 19.78 -12.55 -20.95
C HIS A 423 18.50 -13.01 -20.22
N PRO A 424 18.18 -12.42 -19.05
CA PRO A 424 16.93 -12.70 -18.36
C PRO A 424 15.75 -12.26 -19.22
N SER A 425 14.78 -13.16 -19.46
CA SER A 425 13.66 -12.91 -20.37
C SER A 425 12.41 -12.45 -19.63
N ASN A 426 12.02 -13.18 -18.57
CA ASN A 426 10.74 -12.96 -17.91
C ASN A 426 10.73 -13.33 -16.43
N LEU A 427 9.68 -12.88 -15.75
CA LEU A 427 9.48 -12.99 -14.32
C LEU A 427 8.02 -13.28 -14.00
N ALA A 428 7.80 -14.16 -13.02
CA ALA A 428 6.48 -14.42 -12.48
C ALA A 428 6.52 -14.59 -10.96
N TYR A 429 5.42 -14.21 -10.31
CA TYR A 429 5.18 -14.44 -8.90
C TYR A 429 4.33 -15.70 -8.72
N ILE A 430 4.80 -16.68 -7.96
CA ILE A 430 4.07 -17.93 -7.73
C ILE A 430 3.84 -18.12 -6.23
N SER A 431 2.58 -18.24 -5.84
CA SER A 431 2.18 -18.62 -4.51
C SER A 431 1.96 -20.13 -4.47
N TRP A 432 2.82 -20.83 -3.72
CA TRP A 432 2.77 -22.28 -3.60
C TRP A 432 2.94 -22.71 -2.15
N ASN A 433 1.99 -23.48 -1.60
CA ASN A 433 2.00 -23.96 -0.22
C ASN A 433 2.31 -22.85 0.81
N ASP A 434 1.62 -21.70 0.71
CA ASP A 434 1.81 -20.50 1.53
C ASP A 434 3.20 -19.84 1.45
N THR A 435 4.03 -20.26 0.49
CA THR A 435 5.31 -19.61 0.18
C THR A 435 5.20 -18.80 -1.11
N SER A 436 5.65 -17.56 -1.05
CA SER A 436 5.77 -16.67 -2.20
C SER A 436 7.11 -16.92 -2.89
N ASN A 437 7.08 -17.22 -4.18
CA ASN A 437 8.25 -17.57 -4.96
C ASN A 437 8.36 -16.65 -6.16
N LEU A 438 9.56 -16.19 -6.43
CA LEU A 438 9.92 -15.50 -7.65
C LEU A 438 10.49 -16.51 -8.64
N VAL A 439 9.95 -16.56 -9.85
CA VAL A 439 10.45 -17.44 -10.92
C VAL A 439 10.95 -16.59 -12.06
N LEU A 440 12.24 -16.78 -12.38
CA LEU A 440 12.94 -16.10 -13.45
C LEU A 440 13.19 -17.09 -14.59
N THR A 441 12.80 -16.70 -15.80
CA THR A 441 13.15 -17.41 -17.03
C THR A 441 14.31 -16.72 -17.71
N ALA A 442 15.27 -17.52 -18.16
CA ALA A 442 16.31 -17.14 -19.11
C ALA A 442 16.51 -18.28 -20.10
N ARG A 443 17.27 -18.04 -21.17
CA ARG A 443 17.53 -19.06 -22.20
C ARG A 443 18.04 -20.36 -21.57
N GLY A 444 17.23 -21.42 -21.69
CA GLY A 444 17.53 -22.76 -21.18
C GLY A 444 17.65 -22.88 -19.65
N LYS A 445 17.30 -21.85 -18.86
CA LYS A 445 17.43 -21.85 -17.39
C LYS A 445 16.18 -21.28 -16.72
N LEU A 446 15.71 -21.98 -15.69
CA LEU A 446 14.68 -21.53 -14.76
C LEU A 446 15.32 -21.37 -13.38
N THR A 447 15.22 -20.17 -12.80
CA THR A 447 15.75 -19.88 -11.47
C THR A 447 14.60 -19.54 -10.54
N PHE A 448 14.60 -20.17 -9.36
CA PHE A 448 13.59 -20.00 -8.35
C PHE A 448 14.22 -19.34 -7.14
N GLN A 449 13.63 -18.24 -6.68
CA GLN A 449 14.00 -17.58 -5.45
C GLN A 449 12.79 -17.57 -4.52
N ASN A 450 12.99 -18.04 -3.28
CA ASN A 450 11.97 -17.87 -2.25
C ASN A 450 11.94 -16.38 -1.88
N ILE A 451 10.80 -15.75 -2.03
CA ILE A 451 10.53 -14.45 -1.41
C ILE A 451 10.19 -14.79 0.03
N SER A 452 11.12 -14.54 0.95
CA SER A 452 10.78 -14.55 2.37
C SER A 452 9.69 -13.52 2.58
N ASN A 453 8.45 -13.98 2.76
CA ASN A 453 7.41 -13.16 3.34
C ASN A 453 7.87 -12.85 4.77
N ASP A 454 8.59 -11.74 4.95
CA ASP A 454 8.50 -10.96 6.18
C ASP A 454 7.08 -10.36 6.23
N LYS A 455 6.09 -11.26 6.37
CA LYS A 455 4.77 -10.95 6.94
C LYS A 455 4.87 -10.94 8.46
N GLU A 456 6.00 -10.53 9.02
CA GLU A 456 5.90 -9.64 10.17
C GLU A 456 5.41 -8.32 9.59
N LEU A 457 4.13 -8.00 9.83
CA LEU A 457 3.79 -6.59 10.01
C LEU A 457 4.90 -6.02 10.89
N GLN A 458 5.76 -5.20 10.30
CA GLN A 458 6.57 -4.25 11.02
C GLN A 458 5.58 -3.29 11.68
N THR A 459 4.97 -3.75 12.77
CA THR A 459 4.83 -2.87 13.92
C THR A 459 6.26 -2.47 14.21
N THR A 460 6.57 -1.24 13.84
CA THR A 460 7.85 -0.56 14.08
C THR A 460 8.40 -0.90 15.46
N LYS A 461 9.22 -1.94 15.53
CA LYS A 461 10.30 -2.03 16.50
C LYS A 461 11.47 -1.36 15.84
N PHE A 462 11.53 -0.04 15.99
CA PHE A 462 12.80 0.65 15.88
C PHE A 462 13.80 -0.03 16.82
N ASP A 463 14.95 -0.40 16.27
CA ASP A 463 16.14 -0.73 17.04
C ASP A 463 16.48 0.46 17.95
N ALA A 464 16.06 0.38 19.21
CA ALA A 464 16.81 0.94 20.32
C ALA A 464 17.68 -0.18 20.89
N ASN A 465 18.77 -0.49 20.20
CA ASN A 465 19.88 -1.20 20.84
C ASN A 465 20.45 -0.26 21.91
N ASN A 466 20.61 -0.77 23.14
CA ASN A 466 21.40 -0.12 24.20
C ASN A 466 21.00 1.32 24.56
N LYS A 467 19.90 1.46 25.30
CA LYS A 467 19.82 2.40 26.43
C LYS A 467 18.80 1.85 27.41
N SER A 468 19.27 1.64 28.63
CA SER A 468 18.44 1.40 29.80
C SER A 468 17.53 2.62 29.99
N ASP A 469 16.29 2.56 29.52
CA ASP A 469 15.26 3.46 30.01
C ASP A 469 14.06 2.65 30.46
N ARG A 470 13.60 3.08 31.64
CA ARG A 470 12.60 2.43 32.47
C ARG A 470 11.30 2.26 31.70
N ILE A 471 10.57 1.23 32.09
CA ILE A 471 9.15 1.11 31.83
C ILE A 471 8.49 2.39 32.36
N ASP A 472 8.18 3.34 31.47
CA ASP A 472 7.26 4.44 31.77
C ASP A 472 5.83 3.86 31.76
N ALA A 473 5.54 3.12 32.83
CA ALA A 473 4.20 3.03 33.37
C ALA A 473 3.82 4.44 33.86
N GLY A 474 3.43 5.33 32.93
CA GLY A 474 3.20 6.73 33.29
C GLY A 474 2.80 7.71 32.19
N LYS A 475 2.63 7.31 30.92
CA LYS A 475 2.08 8.24 29.93
C LYS A 475 0.55 8.30 30.05
N HIS A 476 0.08 9.18 30.93
CA HIS A 476 -1.30 9.64 30.93
C HIS A 476 -1.62 10.30 29.58
N TYR A 477 -2.85 10.09 29.10
CA TYR A 477 -3.37 10.77 27.93
C TYR A 477 -3.23 12.30 28.11
N GLU A 478 -2.43 12.94 27.25
CA GLU A 478 -2.27 14.40 27.23
C GLU A 478 -3.06 14.98 26.07
N MET A 479 -3.94 15.95 26.38
CA MET A 479 -4.70 16.71 25.40
C MET A 479 -3.82 17.84 24.85
N SER A 480 -3.48 17.80 23.57
CA SER A 480 -2.74 18.86 22.89
C SER A 480 -3.70 19.75 22.11
N PHE A 481 -4.09 20.87 22.70
CA PHE A 481 -4.80 21.93 21.97
C PHE A 481 -3.80 22.98 21.48
N THR A 482 -4.05 23.60 20.32
CA THR A 482 -3.07 24.53 19.72
C THR A 482 -2.93 25.84 20.51
N GLN A 483 -4.00 26.28 21.18
CA GLN A 483 -4.00 27.47 22.03
C GLN A 483 -4.34 27.10 23.48
N PRO A 484 -3.57 27.57 24.48
CA PRO A 484 -3.97 27.41 25.88
C PRO A 484 -5.20 28.26 26.19
N ILE A 485 -6.14 27.73 26.98
CA ILE A 485 -7.40 28.44 27.30
C ILE A 485 -7.16 29.79 27.99
N ASN A 486 -6.03 29.94 28.67
CA ASN A 486 -5.61 31.17 29.33
C ASN A 486 -5.42 32.34 28.33
N GLU A 487 -4.97 32.06 27.11
CA GLU A 487 -4.83 33.09 26.07
C GLU A 487 -6.20 33.59 25.59
N ILE A 488 -7.15 32.67 25.36
CA ILE A 488 -8.53 33.03 24.98
C ILE A 488 -9.22 33.83 26.10
N LEU A 489 -9.00 33.45 27.36
CA LEU A 489 -9.52 34.20 28.51
C LEU A 489 -8.89 35.60 28.61
N SER A 490 -7.58 35.73 28.38
CA SER A 490 -6.90 37.03 28.35
C SER A 490 -7.37 37.93 27.20
N LEU A 491 -7.65 37.35 26.03
CA LEU A 491 -8.23 38.05 24.88
C LEU A 491 -9.66 38.52 25.17
N ASN A 492 -10.45 37.69 25.87
CA ASN A 492 -11.79 38.05 26.32
C ASN A 492 -11.76 39.20 27.33
N GLU A 493 -10.86 39.16 28.32
CA GLU A 493 -10.68 40.26 29.26
C GLU A 493 -10.22 41.56 28.57
N SER A 494 -9.29 41.46 27.63
CA SER A 494 -8.80 42.61 26.83
C SER A 494 -9.91 43.22 26.00
N PHE A 495 -10.77 42.39 25.39
CA PHE A 495 -11.94 42.83 24.65
C PHE A 495 -12.99 43.49 25.55
N GLN A 496 -13.31 42.89 26.70
CA GLN A 496 -14.25 43.48 27.68
C GLN A 496 -13.75 44.84 28.20
N LYS A 497 -12.46 44.95 28.54
CA LYS A 497 -11.82 46.23 28.92
C LYS A 497 -11.92 47.28 27.80
N ALA A 498 -11.69 46.87 26.55
CA ALA A 498 -11.82 47.76 25.39
C ALA A 498 -13.29 48.20 25.16
N CYS A 499 -14.27 47.34 25.40
CA CYS A 499 -15.69 47.68 25.29
C CYS A 499 -16.17 48.62 26.39
N ILE A 500 -15.65 48.49 27.62
CA ILE A 500 -15.99 49.35 28.76
C ILE A 500 -15.29 50.72 28.66
N SER A 501 -14.13 50.80 28.01
CA SER A 501 -13.43 52.07 27.82
C SER A 501 -14.22 53.06 26.94
N PRO A 502 -14.53 54.28 27.45
CA PRO A 502 -15.12 55.33 26.63
C PRO A 502 -14.14 55.75 25.51
N CYS A 503 -14.66 56.25 24.38
CA CYS A 503 -13.81 56.72 23.27
C CYS A 503 -12.90 57.85 23.76
N GLU A 504 -11.62 57.78 23.45
CA GLU A 504 -10.62 58.74 23.96
C GLU A 504 -10.86 60.15 23.38
N LYS A 505 -11.38 60.21 22.15
CA LYS A 505 -11.73 61.46 21.47
C LYS A 505 -13.21 61.79 21.62
N ILE A 506 -13.51 62.68 22.56
CA ILE A 506 -14.83 63.29 22.70
C ILE A 506 -14.89 64.52 21.78
N ILE A 507 -15.88 64.59 20.89
CA ILE A 507 -16.10 65.79 20.05
C ILE A 507 -16.29 67.00 20.97
N PRO A 508 -15.44 68.04 20.90
CA PRO A 508 -15.57 69.22 21.76
C PRO A 508 -16.92 69.93 21.53
N PRO A 509 -17.53 70.51 22.57
CA PRO A 509 -18.87 71.10 22.48
C PRO A 509 -18.97 72.23 21.44
N ALA A 510 -17.87 72.97 21.18
CA ALA A 510 -17.79 74.00 20.15
C ALA A 510 -18.04 73.47 18.73
N TYR A 511 -17.62 72.23 18.44
CA TYR A 511 -17.76 71.61 17.12
C TYR A 511 -19.04 70.79 16.95
N ARG A 512 -19.77 70.46 18.03
CA ARG A 512 -21.02 69.68 17.96
C ARG A 512 -22.21 70.47 17.40
N GLN A 513 -22.20 71.79 17.55
CA GLN A 513 -23.30 72.66 17.14
C GLN A 513 -23.05 73.37 15.80
N MET A 514 -21.88 73.17 15.18
CA MET A 514 -21.55 73.74 13.87
C MET A 514 -22.11 72.85 12.74
N PRO A 515 -22.85 73.41 11.77
CA PRO A 515 -23.32 72.66 10.60
C PRO A 515 -22.12 72.22 9.74
N LEU A 516 -22.19 71.00 9.18
CA LEU A 516 -21.14 70.33 8.39
C LEU A 516 -20.70 71.07 7.10
N LYS A 517 -21.25 72.25 6.80
CA LYS A 517 -20.87 73.13 5.67
C LYS A 517 -20.12 74.38 6.17
N ASN A 518 -18.98 74.20 6.83
CA ASN A 518 -18.07 75.29 7.22
C ASN A 518 -16.65 75.05 6.67
N GLU A 519 -15.84 76.11 6.63
CA GLU A 519 -14.42 76.04 6.20
C GLU A 519 -13.54 75.18 7.13
N ALA A 520 -14.02 74.85 8.33
CA ALA A 520 -13.35 73.99 9.32
C ALA A 520 -13.89 72.53 9.34
N SER A 521 -14.63 72.12 8.30
CA SER A 521 -15.26 70.79 8.20
C SER A 521 -14.26 69.64 8.17
N GLU A 522 -13.06 69.89 7.65
CA GLU A 522 -11.96 68.93 7.61
C GLU A 522 -11.54 68.48 9.02
N ASN A 523 -11.48 69.40 9.98
CA ASN A 523 -11.15 69.09 11.39
C ASN A 523 -12.25 68.26 12.07
N GLN A 524 -13.52 68.47 11.71
CA GLN A 524 -14.62 67.65 12.22
C GLN A 524 -14.57 66.22 11.64
N LEU A 525 -14.28 66.09 10.35
CA LEU A 525 -14.12 64.80 9.68
C LEU A 525 -12.90 64.03 10.17
N GLU A 526 -11.81 64.71 10.52
CA GLU A 526 -10.63 64.10 11.13
C GLU A 526 -10.96 63.50 12.50
N ILE A 527 -11.75 64.19 13.33
CA ILE A 527 -12.21 63.68 14.62
C ILE A 527 -13.14 62.47 14.42
N PHE A 528 -14.08 62.52 13.48
CA PHE A 528 -14.94 61.37 13.13
C PHE A 528 -14.14 60.18 12.60
N THR A 529 -13.10 60.42 11.81
CA THR A 529 -12.20 59.38 11.30
C THR A 529 -11.37 58.77 12.43
N GLY A 530 -10.99 59.56 13.44
CA GLY A 530 -10.35 59.06 14.65
C GLY A 530 -11.27 58.13 15.45
N ILE A 531 -12.53 58.54 15.65
CA ILE A 531 -13.53 57.73 16.36
C ILE A 531 -13.85 56.44 15.57
N SER A 532 -13.99 56.52 14.24
CA SER A 532 -14.26 55.33 13.42
C SER A 532 -13.10 54.33 13.43
N LYS A 533 -11.85 54.80 13.46
CA LYS A 533 -10.67 53.94 13.65
C LYS A 533 -10.66 53.24 15.01
N GLU A 534 -11.03 53.92 16.09
CA GLU A 534 -11.17 53.31 17.42
C GLU A 534 -12.25 52.21 17.43
N PHE A 535 -13.41 52.45 16.81
CA PHE A 535 -14.45 51.42 16.67
C PHE A 535 -14.00 50.25 15.81
N LEU A 536 -13.29 50.50 14.70
CA LEU A 536 -12.76 49.45 13.84
C LEU A 536 -11.76 48.56 14.59
N GLN A 537 -10.90 49.14 15.43
CA GLN A 537 -9.98 48.39 16.28
C GLN A 537 -10.72 47.52 17.32
N LYS A 538 -11.82 48.02 17.90
CA LYS A 538 -12.67 47.21 18.80
C LYS A 538 -13.35 46.06 18.07
N ILE A 539 -13.81 46.28 16.83
CA ILE A 539 -14.40 45.24 15.97
C ILE A 539 -13.36 44.16 15.61
N ILE A 540 -12.15 44.55 15.23
CA ILE A 540 -11.07 43.60 14.92
C ILE A 540 -10.75 42.72 16.13
N LYS A 541 -10.64 43.30 17.34
CA LYS A 541 -10.45 42.53 18.58
C LYS A 541 -11.60 41.55 18.85
N ALA A 542 -12.85 41.95 18.57
CA ALA A 542 -14.02 41.07 18.69
C ALA A 542 -13.95 39.89 17.71
N GLN A 543 -13.59 40.16 16.46
CA GLN A 543 -13.46 39.16 15.41
C GLN A 543 -12.33 38.17 15.70
N SER A 544 -11.17 38.65 16.17
CA SER A 544 -10.06 37.78 16.59
C SER A 544 -10.47 36.86 17.74
N LEU A 545 -11.18 37.38 18.76
CA LEU A 545 -11.70 36.57 19.85
C LEU A 545 -12.71 35.52 19.35
N GLY A 546 -13.65 35.92 18.49
CA GLY A 546 -14.63 35.01 17.89
C GLY A 546 -13.99 33.89 17.09
N PHE A 547 -12.96 34.20 16.30
CA PHE A 547 -12.20 33.22 15.54
C PHE A 547 -11.41 32.25 16.43
N SER A 548 -10.75 32.75 17.47
CA SER A 548 -10.04 31.91 18.45
C SER A 548 -10.98 30.96 19.20
N ILE A 549 -12.17 31.43 19.60
CA ILE A 549 -13.18 30.57 20.25
C ILE A 549 -13.71 29.52 19.28
N TYR A 550 -13.99 29.90 18.03
CA TYR A 550 -14.45 28.96 17.00
C TYR A 550 -13.44 27.84 16.74
N ASN A 551 -12.17 28.19 16.53
CA ASN A 551 -11.11 27.19 16.33
C ASN A 551 -10.97 26.28 17.55
N ARG A 552 -11.09 26.83 18.76
CA ARG A 552 -11.05 26.03 19.99
C ARG A 552 -12.20 25.01 20.07
N ILE A 553 -13.41 25.39 19.68
CA ILE A 553 -14.56 24.49 19.68
C ILE A 553 -14.36 23.36 18.65
N GLN A 554 -13.81 23.68 17.48
CA GLN A 554 -13.47 22.68 16.46
C GLN A 554 -12.45 21.67 16.97
N GLU A 555 -11.38 22.13 17.63
CA GLU A 555 -10.39 21.23 18.24
C GLU A 555 -10.98 20.35 19.34
N GLN A 556 -11.87 20.89 20.16
CA GLN A 556 -12.57 20.12 21.19
C GLN A 556 -13.50 19.06 20.59
N GLN A 557 -14.19 19.38 19.49
CA GLN A 557 -15.04 18.43 18.77
C GLN A 557 -14.21 17.31 18.14
N PHE A 558 -13.04 17.65 17.59
CA PHE A 558 -12.09 16.68 17.05
C PHE A 558 -11.55 15.73 18.13
N GLU A 559 -11.04 16.27 19.24
CA GLU A 559 -10.51 15.44 20.34
C GLU A 559 -11.60 14.56 20.99
N LEU A 560 -12.83 15.06 21.12
CA LEU A 560 -13.96 14.24 21.57
C LEU A 560 -14.23 13.07 20.62
N THR A 561 -14.19 13.33 19.31
CA THR A 561 -14.38 12.30 18.29
C THR A 561 -13.27 11.25 18.36
N ARG A 562 -12.02 11.68 18.57
CA ARG A 562 -10.86 10.80 18.78
C ARG A 562 -11.02 9.93 20.04
N GLN A 563 -11.46 10.51 21.15
CA GLN A 563 -11.74 9.77 22.40
C GLN A 563 -12.86 8.74 22.20
N LEU A 564 -13.93 9.08 21.48
CA LEU A 564 -15.02 8.16 21.17
C LEU A 564 -14.57 7.01 20.28
N GLN A 565 -13.75 7.28 19.26
CA GLN A 565 -13.17 6.24 18.40
C GLN A 565 -12.24 5.30 19.18
N ALA A 566 -11.39 5.83 20.06
CA ALA A 566 -10.52 5.02 20.90
C ALA A 566 -11.33 4.12 21.85
N THR A 567 -12.39 4.67 22.45
CA THR A 567 -13.30 3.92 23.32
C THR A 567 -14.03 2.82 22.55
N SER A 568 -14.51 3.12 21.34
CA SER A 568 -15.14 2.13 20.45
C SER A 568 -14.17 0.99 20.08
N LYS A 569 -12.91 1.29 19.78
CA LYS A 569 -11.86 0.29 19.53
C LYS A 569 -11.59 -0.60 20.75
N ILE A 570 -11.67 -0.06 21.97
CA ILE A 570 -11.53 -0.85 23.19
C ILE A 570 -12.73 -1.79 23.37
N ILE A 571 -13.95 -1.27 23.17
CA ILE A 571 -15.18 -2.07 23.26
C ILE A 571 -15.19 -3.21 22.24
N SER A 572 -14.77 -2.95 21.00
CA SER A 572 -14.71 -4.00 19.97
C SER A 572 -13.66 -5.07 20.32
N LYS A 573 -12.50 -4.66 20.85
CA LYS A 573 -11.48 -5.61 21.34
C LYS A 573 -11.97 -6.47 22.50
N ASP A 574 -12.79 -5.92 23.39
CA ASP A 574 -13.38 -6.69 24.48
C ASP A 574 -14.37 -7.75 23.95
N ALA A 575 -15.19 -7.39 22.96
CA ALA A 575 -16.08 -8.34 22.28
C ALA A 575 -15.29 -9.48 21.59
N ASP A 576 -14.22 -9.16 20.87
CA ASP A 576 -13.33 -10.15 20.24
C ASP A 576 -12.67 -11.07 21.26
N LEU A 577 -12.29 -10.53 22.43
CA LEU A 577 -11.70 -11.31 23.52
C LEU A 577 -12.72 -12.25 24.14
N GLN A 578 -13.96 -11.82 24.33
CA GLN A 578 -15.04 -12.68 24.82
C GLN A 578 -15.34 -13.83 23.84
N GLU A 579 -15.35 -13.56 22.53
CA GLU A 579 -15.54 -14.60 21.52
C GLU A 579 -14.38 -15.62 21.53
N LYS A 580 -13.14 -15.13 21.60
CA LYS A 580 -11.95 -15.99 21.71
C LYS A 580 -11.95 -16.83 22.98
N LEU A 581 -12.38 -16.26 24.11
CA LEU A 581 -12.51 -16.98 25.37
C LEU A 581 -13.58 -18.09 25.27
N GLY A 582 -14.71 -17.83 24.62
CA GLY A 582 -15.73 -18.83 24.31
C GLY A 582 -15.20 -19.98 23.45
N ALA A 583 -14.42 -19.67 22.40
CA ALA A 583 -13.79 -20.68 21.55
C ALA A 583 -12.72 -21.50 22.29
N GLN A 584 -11.95 -20.87 23.18
CA GLN A 584 -10.95 -21.55 24.00
C GLN A 584 -11.59 -22.49 25.03
N ASN A 585 -12.68 -22.07 25.69
CA ASN A 585 -13.41 -22.93 26.63
C ASN A 585 -13.96 -24.19 25.93
N LYS A 586 -14.51 -24.06 24.72
CA LYS A 586 -14.95 -25.23 23.92
C LYS A 586 -13.80 -26.19 23.60
N LYS A 587 -12.61 -25.65 23.25
CA LYS A 587 -11.41 -26.48 23.01
C LYS A 587 -10.91 -27.15 24.29
N TRP A 588 -10.99 -26.45 25.42
CA TRP A 588 -10.63 -26.98 26.73
C TRP A 588 -11.54 -28.15 27.13
N ASP A 589 -12.86 -28.00 26.99
CA ASP A 589 -13.82 -29.07 27.29
C ASP A 589 -13.63 -30.31 26.38
N ALA A 590 -13.28 -30.09 25.11
CA ALA A 590 -12.92 -31.16 24.19
C ALA A 590 -11.64 -31.90 24.62
N GLN A 591 -10.64 -31.19 25.14
CA GLN A 591 -9.41 -31.80 25.69
C GLN A 591 -9.70 -32.58 26.97
N VAL A 592 -10.49 -32.02 27.89
CA VAL A 592 -10.88 -32.68 29.14
C VAL A 592 -11.67 -33.97 28.86
N SER A 593 -12.64 -33.94 27.96
CA SER A 593 -13.41 -35.14 27.57
C SER A 593 -12.54 -36.20 26.89
N ARG A 594 -11.54 -35.80 26.09
CA ARG A 594 -10.53 -36.71 25.54
C ARG A 594 -9.66 -37.33 26.64
N GLN A 595 -9.27 -36.56 27.65
CA GLN A 595 -8.48 -37.03 28.78
C GLN A 595 -9.26 -38.07 29.62
N VAL A 596 -10.57 -37.87 29.82
CA VAL A 596 -11.44 -38.85 30.49
C VAL A 596 -11.47 -40.18 29.71
N LYS A 597 -11.64 -40.14 28.39
CA LYS A 597 -11.61 -41.34 27.53
C LYS A 597 -10.24 -42.05 27.57
N LEU A 598 -9.15 -41.29 27.60
CA LEU A 598 -7.80 -41.86 27.74
C LEU A 598 -7.61 -42.54 29.10
N MET A 599 -8.07 -41.91 30.19
CA MET A 599 -8.07 -42.49 31.53
C MET A 599 -8.85 -43.80 31.61
N GLU A 600 -10.02 -43.89 30.96
CA GLU A 600 -10.77 -45.15 30.86
C GLU A 600 -10.00 -46.23 30.09
N ARG A 601 -9.35 -45.87 28.97
CA ARG A 601 -8.50 -46.81 28.22
C ARG A 601 -7.30 -47.27 29.05
N PHE A 602 -6.68 -46.37 29.81
CA PHE A 602 -5.59 -46.73 30.73
C PHE A 602 -6.05 -47.69 31.81
N LYS A 603 -7.23 -47.45 32.42
CA LYS A 603 -7.81 -48.39 33.40
C LYS A 603 -8.04 -49.78 32.81
N LYS A 604 -8.60 -49.87 31.61
CA LYS A 604 -8.77 -51.14 30.88
C LYS A 604 -7.43 -51.82 30.57
N LEU A 605 -6.40 -51.05 30.20
CA LEU A 605 -5.07 -51.58 29.95
C LEU A 605 -4.46 -52.15 31.25
N THR A 606 -4.58 -51.44 32.37
CA THR A 606 -4.10 -51.95 33.67
C THR A 606 -4.85 -53.21 34.10
N GLU A 607 -6.16 -53.29 33.89
CA GLU A 607 -6.94 -54.51 34.15
C GLU A 607 -6.46 -55.69 33.28
N ASN A 608 -6.24 -55.45 31.98
CA ASN A 608 -5.72 -56.46 31.06
C ASN A 608 -4.29 -56.90 31.44
N LEU A 609 -3.43 -55.97 31.87
CA LEU A 609 -2.08 -56.29 32.31
C LEU A 609 -2.07 -57.08 33.62
N SER A 610 -2.98 -56.80 34.56
CA SER A 610 -3.15 -57.64 35.75
C SER A 610 -3.64 -59.05 35.38
N GLN A 611 -4.58 -59.18 34.44
CA GLN A 611 -5.03 -60.49 33.95
C GLN A 611 -3.92 -61.29 33.25
N ILE A 612 -3.06 -60.60 32.49
CA ILE A 612 -1.90 -61.22 31.84
C ILE A 612 -0.85 -61.65 32.86
N ALA A 613 -0.61 -60.84 33.91
CA ALA A 613 0.33 -61.16 34.99
C ALA A 613 -0.10 -62.38 35.82
N GLU A 614 -1.40 -62.62 35.98
CA GLU A 614 -1.97 -63.79 36.66
C GLU A 614 -1.96 -65.06 35.79
N SER A 615 -1.79 -64.93 34.46
CA SER A 615 -1.79 -66.05 33.54
C SER A 615 -0.45 -66.82 33.55
N LYS A 616 -0.46 -68.04 34.12
CA LYS A 616 0.73 -68.92 34.20
C LYS A 616 1.29 -69.41 32.85
N LYS A 617 0.63 -69.14 31.71
CA LYS A 617 1.01 -69.64 30.38
C LYS A 617 2.12 -68.84 29.66
N LEU A 618 2.46 -67.64 30.12
CA LEU A 618 3.44 -66.77 29.46
C LEU A 618 4.85 -66.78 30.08
N ARG A 619 5.07 -67.51 31.19
CA ARG A 619 6.38 -67.58 31.86
C ARG A 619 7.41 -68.50 31.18
N GLU A 620 7.01 -69.33 30.22
CA GLU A 620 7.87 -70.40 29.67
C GLU A 620 8.35 -70.19 28.23
N LYS A 621 8.14 -69.01 27.63
CA LYS A 621 8.59 -68.76 26.25
C LYS A 621 9.88 -67.95 26.22
N ASN A 622 10.94 -68.52 25.64
CA ASN A 622 12.24 -67.87 25.49
C ASN A 622 12.19 -66.75 24.42
N ILE A 623 12.84 -65.64 24.77
CA ILE A 623 12.78 -64.34 24.10
C ILE A 623 13.58 -64.35 22.78
N ASN A 624 12.96 -63.83 21.71
CA ASN A 624 13.55 -63.73 20.37
C ASN A 624 14.54 -62.55 20.25
N ARG A 625 15.48 -62.61 19.29
CA ARG A 625 16.55 -61.63 19.09
C ARG A 625 16.04 -60.21 18.79
N GLY A 626 14.86 -60.08 18.17
CA GLY A 626 14.17 -58.80 17.97
C GLY A 626 13.56 -58.24 19.25
N GLU A 627 13.00 -59.10 20.10
CA GLU A 627 12.47 -58.73 21.42
C GLU A 627 13.61 -58.31 22.36
N MET A 628 14.81 -58.87 22.21
CA MET A 628 16.00 -58.43 22.95
C MET A 628 16.44 -57.00 22.58
N LYS A 629 16.33 -56.60 21.30
CA LYS A 629 16.57 -55.20 20.88
C LYS A 629 15.50 -54.27 21.46
N TRP A 630 14.24 -54.68 21.40
CA TRP A 630 13.14 -53.94 22.01
C TRP A 630 13.29 -53.83 23.54
N PHE A 631 13.75 -54.88 24.22
CA PHE A 631 14.06 -54.84 25.66
C PHE A 631 15.21 -53.89 25.99
N LYS A 632 16.21 -53.77 25.11
CA LYS A 632 17.29 -52.77 25.28
C LYS A 632 16.78 -51.35 25.09
N GLU A 633 15.89 -51.13 24.13
CA GLU A 633 15.22 -49.84 23.91
C GLU A 633 14.36 -49.45 25.13
N ILE A 634 13.53 -50.39 25.61
CA ILE A 634 12.73 -50.22 26.82
C ILE A 634 13.61 -49.96 28.03
N ARG A 635 14.73 -50.66 28.18
CA ARG A 635 15.67 -50.41 29.29
C ARG A 635 16.26 -49.00 29.25
N ASN A 636 16.61 -48.49 28.07
CA ASN A 636 17.11 -47.12 27.93
C ASN A 636 16.01 -46.09 28.25
N GLN A 637 14.79 -46.32 27.77
CA GLN A 637 13.65 -45.46 28.09
C GLN A 637 13.27 -45.52 29.58
N ILE A 638 13.37 -46.68 30.23
CA ILE A 638 13.17 -46.81 31.68
C ILE A 638 14.27 -46.10 32.47
N LEU A 639 15.51 -46.08 31.99
CA LEU A 639 16.60 -45.32 32.64
C LEU A 639 16.37 -43.81 32.52
N GLN A 640 15.94 -43.33 31.34
CA GLN A 640 15.56 -41.93 31.15
C GLN A 640 14.34 -41.57 32.00
N PHE A 641 13.32 -42.43 32.04
CA PHE A 641 12.14 -42.26 32.88
C PHE A 641 12.48 -42.27 34.37
N ASN A 642 13.36 -43.16 34.83
CA ASN A 642 13.79 -43.18 36.24
C ASN A 642 14.59 -41.92 36.62
N ASN A 643 15.41 -41.40 35.71
CA ASN A 643 16.08 -40.11 35.94
C ASN A 643 15.05 -38.98 36.02
N PHE A 644 14.04 -38.99 35.16
CA PHE A 644 12.94 -38.01 35.18
C PHE A 644 12.07 -38.12 36.44
N VAL A 645 11.76 -39.33 36.91
CA VAL A 645 11.02 -39.56 38.16
C VAL A 645 11.86 -39.13 39.37
N ARG A 646 13.19 -39.30 39.34
CA ARG A 646 14.07 -38.79 40.40
C ARG A 646 14.14 -37.27 40.42
N SER A 647 14.23 -36.60 39.26
CA SER A 647 14.17 -35.14 39.20
C SER A 647 12.80 -34.61 39.60
N GLN A 648 11.73 -35.29 39.22
CA GLN A 648 10.37 -34.91 39.61
C GLN A 648 10.12 -35.15 41.10
N LYS A 649 10.70 -36.22 41.69
CA LYS A 649 10.67 -36.44 43.13
C LYS A 649 11.49 -35.39 43.89
N SER A 650 12.63 -34.93 43.36
CA SER A 650 13.39 -33.84 43.99
C SER A 650 12.60 -32.53 43.94
N LEU A 651 12.03 -32.18 42.78
CA LEU A 651 11.14 -31.02 42.63
C LEU A 651 9.93 -31.09 43.55
N GLN A 652 9.35 -32.27 43.74
CA GLN A 652 8.23 -32.47 44.66
C GLN A 652 8.68 -32.37 46.13
N GLN A 653 9.91 -32.79 46.45
CA GLN A 653 10.51 -32.58 47.77
C GLN A 653 10.80 -31.09 48.02
N ASP A 654 11.34 -30.38 47.04
CA ASP A 654 11.60 -28.93 47.11
C ASP A 654 10.30 -28.15 47.25
N LEU A 655 9.25 -28.51 46.51
CA LEU A 655 7.91 -27.94 46.67
C LEU A 655 7.29 -28.29 48.01
N SER A 656 7.49 -29.51 48.53
CA SER A 656 7.00 -29.88 49.85
C SER A 656 7.75 -29.14 50.97
N TYR A 657 9.03 -28.83 50.76
CA TYR A 657 9.84 -28.02 51.64
C TYR A 657 9.37 -26.56 51.62
N MET A 658 9.20 -25.96 50.44
CA MET A 658 8.63 -24.62 50.30
C MET A 658 7.22 -24.53 50.88
N LYS A 659 6.38 -25.56 50.69
CA LYS A 659 5.05 -25.63 51.29
C LYS A 659 5.12 -25.73 52.81
N LYS A 660 6.05 -26.52 53.36
CA LYS A 660 6.27 -26.59 54.81
C LYS A 660 6.75 -25.26 55.38
N GLU A 661 7.68 -24.58 54.72
CA GLU A 661 8.13 -23.25 55.12
C GLU A 661 7.01 -22.21 55.00
N LEU A 662 6.19 -22.24 53.93
CA LEU A 662 4.99 -21.38 53.82
C LEU A 662 3.98 -21.66 54.92
N THR A 663 3.68 -22.91 55.23
CA THR A 663 2.78 -23.24 56.35
C THR A 663 3.38 -22.91 57.71
N ARG A 664 4.71 -22.90 57.85
CA ARG A 664 5.40 -22.43 59.06
C ARG A 664 5.28 -20.92 59.19
N ILE A 665 5.46 -20.19 58.09
CA ILE A 665 5.28 -18.74 58.01
C ILE A 665 3.81 -18.38 58.29
N GLU A 666 2.82 -19.07 57.71
CA GLU A 666 1.39 -18.88 58.02
C GLU A 666 1.05 -19.22 59.48
N ALA A 667 1.63 -20.29 60.05
CA ALA A 667 1.42 -20.64 61.46
C ALA A 667 2.11 -19.66 62.43
N GLU A 668 3.18 -18.99 62.01
CA GLU A 668 3.87 -17.93 62.76
C GLU A 668 3.19 -16.55 62.60
N THR A 669 2.28 -16.36 61.63
CA THR A 669 1.67 -15.04 61.29
C THR A 669 0.14 -14.96 61.41
N ILE A 670 -0.51 -15.83 62.19
CA ILE A 670 -1.96 -15.65 62.50
C ILE A 670 -2.21 -15.72 64.01
N LYS A 671 -2.03 -14.58 64.66
CA LYS A 671 -3.00 -14.01 65.61
C LYS A 671 -2.94 -12.48 65.51
N THR A 672 -3.54 -11.96 64.46
CA THR A 672 -3.90 -10.54 64.37
C THR A 672 -5.38 -10.42 64.70
N ASP A 673 -5.64 -10.05 65.96
CA ASP A 673 -6.95 -9.69 66.52
C ASP A 673 -7.62 -8.59 65.66
N GLU A 674 -8.95 -8.49 65.73
CA GLU A 674 -9.74 -7.43 65.07
C GLU A 674 -9.26 -5.98 65.38
N LYS A 675 -8.38 -5.79 66.38
CA LYS A 675 -7.67 -4.54 66.63
C LYS A 675 -6.76 -4.08 65.49
N THR A 676 -6.05 -4.99 64.82
CA THR A 676 -5.11 -4.62 63.74
C THR A 676 -5.78 -4.14 62.46
N GLN A 677 -7.07 -4.46 62.26
CA GLN A 677 -7.85 -3.92 61.13
C GLN A 677 -8.19 -2.45 61.38
N ASN A 678 -8.59 -2.11 62.62
CA ASN A 678 -8.85 -0.72 63.02
C ASN A 678 -7.56 0.11 63.10
N GLU A 679 -6.44 -0.47 63.56
CA GLU A 679 -5.13 0.20 63.50
C GLU A 679 -4.70 0.44 62.04
N TRP A 680 -5.02 -0.46 61.12
CA TRP A 680 -4.78 -0.24 59.69
C TRP A 680 -5.65 0.88 59.09
N ASP A 681 -6.91 0.97 59.49
CA ASP A 681 -7.80 2.05 59.03
C ASP A 681 -7.44 3.41 59.67
N GLU A 682 -7.00 3.43 60.92
CA GLU A 682 -6.40 4.61 61.54
C GLU A 682 -5.10 5.02 60.85
N LEU A 683 -4.23 4.06 60.50
CA LEU A 683 -2.96 4.34 59.83
C LEU A 683 -3.17 4.81 58.38
N ARG A 684 -4.24 4.34 57.70
CA ARG A 684 -4.68 4.90 56.42
C ARG A 684 -5.16 6.34 56.56
N LYS A 685 -5.99 6.64 57.56
CA LYS A 685 -6.42 8.01 57.82
C LYS A 685 -5.26 8.93 58.18
N MET A 686 -4.33 8.45 58.99
CA MET A 686 -3.14 9.21 59.37
C MET A 686 -2.24 9.47 58.15
N LEU A 687 -2.09 8.49 57.24
CA LEU A 687 -1.36 8.68 55.99
C LEU A 687 -2.09 9.63 55.01
N GLU A 688 -3.43 9.66 55.01
CA GLU A 688 -4.21 10.65 54.26
C GLU A 688 -4.04 12.06 54.83
N GLU A 689 -4.07 12.21 56.15
CA GLU A 689 -3.80 13.47 56.84
C GLU A 689 -2.36 13.93 56.62
N ASP A 690 -1.38 13.04 56.74
CA ASP A 690 0.03 13.34 56.46
C ASP A 690 0.27 13.69 54.99
N SER A 691 -0.39 13.00 54.05
CA SER A 691 -0.36 13.35 52.63
C SER A 691 -0.93 14.75 52.38
N LYS A 692 -1.99 15.12 53.09
CA LYS A 692 -2.57 16.45 53.02
C LYS A 692 -1.66 17.51 53.63
N ILE A 693 -1.06 17.23 54.79
CA ILE A 693 -0.07 18.10 55.42
C ILE A 693 1.16 18.25 54.52
N ILE A 694 1.66 17.18 53.90
CA ILE A 694 2.79 17.24 52.98
C ILE A 694 2.44 18.09 51.75
N LYS A 695 1.21 18.01 51.24
CA LYS A 695 0.75 18.88 50.14
C LYS A 695 0.66 20.34 50.57
N GLU A 696 0.07 20.62 51.73
CA GLU A 696 -0.02 21.98 52.28
C GLU A 696 1.37 22.55 52.58
N CYS A 697 2.29 21.73 53.10
CA CYS A 697 3.67 22.13 53.36
C CYS A 697 4.49 22.31 52.07
N ASN A 698 4.22 21.52 51.02
CA ASN A 698 4.79 21.75 49.69
C ASN A 698 4.21 23.01 49.04
N GLU A 699 2.93 23.29 49.22
CA GLU A 699 2.29 24.52 48.73
C GLU A 699 2.83 25.75 49.47
N GLU A 700 3.03 25.66 50.79
CA GLU A 700 3.70 26.70 51.58
C GLU A 700 5.17 26.84 51.22
N LEU A 701 5.92 25.75 50.99
CA LEU A 701 7.31 25.81 50.51
C LEU A 701 7.39 26.39 49.09
N MET A 702 6.44 26.07 48.22
CA MET A 702 6.33 26.68 46.89
C MET A 702 6.00 28.17 47.01
N HIS A 703 5.08 28.55 47.89
CA HIS A 703 4.72 29.94 48.14
C HIS A 703 5.88 30.72 48.79
N VAL A 704 6.62 30.13 49.73
CA VAL A 704 7.84 30.71 50.33
C VAL A 704 8.96 30.79 49.31
N SER A 705 9.12 29.81 48.41
CA SER A 705 10.08 29.89 47.30
C SER A 705 9.72 30.98 46.29
N GLN A 706 8.42 31.18 46.02
CA GLN A 706 7.89 32.25 45.18
C GLN A 706 8.00 33.63 45.85
N GLN A 707 7.89 33.70 47.17
CA GLN A 707 8.14 34.93 47.95
C GLN A 707 9.65 35.25 48.09
N LEU A 708 10.50 34.24 48.19
CA LEU A 708 11.97 34.42 48.22
C LEU A 708 12.50 34.87 46.86
N THR A 709 11.95 34.35 45.76
CA THR A 709 12.30 34.77 44.40
C THR A 709 11.77 36.17 44.04
N THR A 710 10.61 36.58 44.58
CA THR A 710 10.10 37.96 44.41
C THR A 710 10.82 38.99 45.32
N ASN A 711 11.32 38.60 46.49
CA ASN A 711 12.13 39.47 47.35
C ASN A 711 13.61 39.56 46.95
N THR A 712 14.14 38.64 46.14
CA THR A 712 15.49 38.76 45.54
C THR A 712 15.51 39.59 44.25
N GLN A 713 14.36 39.87 43.65
CA GLN A 713 14.23 40.77 42.49
C GLN A 713 13.91 42.23 42.85
N SER A 714 13.63 42.56 44.13
CA SER A 714 13.43 43.94 44.61
C SER A 714 14.64 44.54 45.33
N LYS A 715 15.80 43.87 45.30
CA LYS A 715 17.07 44.33 45.87
C LYS A 715 18.29 44.22 44.94
N ASN A 716 18.06 44.28 43.63
CA ASN A 716 19.09 44.63 42.64
C ASN A 716 18.63 45.83 41.83
#